data_AF-A0A166AY61-F1
#
_entry.id   AF-A0A166AY61-F1
#
_cell.length_a   1.000
_cell.length_b   1.000
_cell.length_c   1.000
_cell.angle_alpha   90.00
_cell.angle_beta   90.00
_cell.angle_gamma   90.00
#
_symmetry.space_group_name_H-M   'P 1'
#
loop_
_entity.id
_entity.type
_entity.pdbx_description
1 polymer ?
#
loop_
_entity_poly.entity_id
_entity_poly.type
_entity_poly.pdbx_seq_one_letter_code
_entity_poly.pdbx_strand_id
1 'polypeptide(L)'
;MSVKVLAVGSPQGALKDLFARVKAIDDKHGKFAFVLCVGDFFGPAENDDIAALLDGSLEPPLPLYIMQGAHAFPPAVIDKLSAGQQEIARNVTVLGKSAVVATPQGIRIGSCGGGKYDATAFKTTDKQEYTPYITSSAVDALLSHPTLASADANSQTLTEANGAQHTDVGLDILVTHLWPISISQHSPTAPALAEYIGNTAPPLDEVVRRTKPRYHFAASNPSRFWEREAFVWEEAGSATRATRFIGLGSFGEPEQPGVKKPRWFYAFSIASGTQTLPPKPARNPFVATQPTAKRPLEVEPTENFIWGNVAQPPPKRAKTDKTDRRPPAGYKCRICSSEEHYLKDCPDKPEKAPVPEGYVCNRCKGTDHLIRDCPKRFETGDTGGKKPREGYVCRACGSTEHLVDDCPVANAGRTERPPQGRRRGPPREIAPDECWFCLSNPRVTKHLIVSIGSECYLTLPKGQIPPTGSHGSSSVPGGGHVLIVPISHYPTMASVPSDLALPIVAEIEKYKSALRSLYAAHGAVPVIFEVSRLSGKGGHTHVQVVPVPNALADKVEDMFKTEGERMGIFFEESPSEALESARSSQENYFRVDLPDGRMMLHLLRQGSAPFNLQFGRGVLATLLGWPERVDWKACSQTEEEERADAQAFKKAFTSFDPMR
;
A
#
# COMPACT_ATOMS: atom_id res chain seq x y z
N MET A 1 -13.91 -31.67 -18.10
CA MET A 1 -13.46 -31.15 -19.41
C MET A 1 -13.12 -29.67 -19.26
N SER A 2 -12.10 -29.17 -19.96
CA SER A 2 -11.73 -27.74 -19.97
C SER A 2 -12.43 -27.00 -21.10
N VAL A 3 -13.06 -25.86 -20.80
CA VAL A 3 -13.77 -24.99 -21.73
C VAL A 3 -12.90 -23.77 -22.03
N LYS A 4 -12.69 -23.45 -23.30
CA LYS A 4 -12.01 -22.22 -23.72
C LYS A 4 -13.02 -21.06 -23.76
N VAL A 5 -12.69 -19.95 -23.13
CA VAL A 5 -13.53 -18.75 -23.04
C VAL A 5 -12.72 -17.52 -23.47
N LEU A 6 -13.37 -16.60 -24.18
CA LEU A 6 -12.80 -15.31 -24.56
C LEU A 6 -13.52 -14.18 -23.82
N ALA A 7 -12.81 -13.42 -23.00
CA ALA A 7 -13.33 -12.20 -22.39
C ALA A 7 -12.84 -10.98 -23.18
N VAL A 8 -13.74 -10.02 -23.45
CA VAL A 8 -13.46 -8.78 -24.19
C VAL A 8 -13.94 -7.57 -23.39
N GLY A 9 -13.19 -6.48 -23.51
CA GLY A 9 -13.47 -5.16 -22.99
C GLY A 9 -14.56 -4.42 -23.77
N SER A 10 -14.79 -3.16 -23.42
CA SER A 10 -15.85 -2.33 -24.00
C SER A 10 -15.60 -2.00 -25.49
N PRO A 11 -16.46 -2.42 -26.43
CA PRO A 11 -16.30 -2.10 -27.86
C PRO A 11 -16.86 -0.75 -28.27
N GLN A 12 -17.56 -0.03 -27.38
CA GLN A 12 -18.04 1.34 -27.63
C GLN A 12 -18.87 1.45 -28.92
N GLY A 13 -19.61 0.41 -29.29
CA GLY A 13 -20.45 0.35 -30.49
C GLY A 13 -19.76 -0.13 -31.78
N ALA A 14 -18.45 -0.42 -31.78
CA ALA A 14 -17.73 -0.92 -32.96
C ALA A 14 -17.93 -2.44 -33.18
N LEU A 15 -19.18 -2.87 -33.40
CA LEU A 15 -19.58 -4.28 -33.34
C LEU A 15 -19.03 -5.10 -34.52
N LYS A 16 -19.09 -4.55 -35.73
CA LYS A 16 -18.61 -5.25 -36.94
C LYS A 16 -17.12 -5.56 -36.86
N ASP A 17 -16.34 -4.58 -36.43
CA ASP A 17 -14.89 -4.73 -36.25
C ASP A 17 -14.56 -5.70 -35.10
N LEU A 18 -15.32 -5.63 -34.00
CA LEU A 18 -15.17 -6.58 -32.90
C LEU A 18 -15.41 -8.00 -33.39
N PHE A 19 -16.50 -8.27 -34.11
CA PHE A 19 -16.85 -9.60 -34.59
C PHE A 19 -15.81 -10.16 -35.56
N ALA A 20 -15.28 -9.33 -36.46
CA ALA A 20 -14.18 -9.71 -37.34
C ALA A 20 -12.92 -10.10 -36.55
N ARG A 21 -12.59 -9.35 -35.50
CA ARG A 21 -11.43 -9.63 -34.63
C ARG A 21 -11.63 -10.87 -33.76
N VAL A 22 -12.81 -11.05 -33.19
CA VAL A 22 -13.18 -12.25 -32.42
C VAL A 22 -13.06 -13.49 -33.31
N LYS A 23 -13.59 -13.44 -34.54
CA LYS A 23 -13.47 -14.54 -35.51
C LYS A 23 -12.00 -14.89 -35.78
N ALA A 24 -11.18 -13.88 -36.08
CA ALA A 24 -9.75 -14.10 -36.32
C ALA A 24 -9.01 -14.69 -35.10
N ILE A 25 -9.39 -14.30 -33.88
CA ILE A 25 -8.84 -14.86 -32.64
C ILE A 25 -9.29 -16.31 -32.45
N ASP A 26 -10.56 -16.61 -32.73
CA ASP A 26 -11.10 -17.98 -32.66
C ASP A 26 -10.44 -18.91 -33.67
N ASP A 27 -10.28 -18.47 -34.92
CA ASP A 27 -9.59 -19.24 -35.97
C ASP A 27 -8.14 -19.56 -35.58
N LYS A 28 -7.47 -18.65 -34.86
CA LYS A 28 -6.05 -18.79 -34.49
C LYS A 28 -5.81 -19.53 -33.17
N HIS A 29 -6.64 -19.29 -32.16
CA HIS A 29 -6.40 -19.73 -30.77
C HIS A 29 -7.54 -20.58 -30.18
N GLY A 30 -8.67 -20.66 -30.88
CA GLY A 30 -9.87 -21.36 -30.47
C GLY A 30 -9.79 -22.89 -30.62
N LYS A 31 -10.93 -23.58 -30.78
CA LYS A 31 -12.29 -23.03 -30.77
C LYS A 31 -12.73 -22.61 -29.35
N PHE A 32 -13.18 -21.36 -29.19
CA PHE A 32 -13.78 -20.84 -27.96
C PHE A 32 -15.26 -21.27 -27.89
N ALA A 33 -15.75 -21.52 -26.68
CA ALA A 33 -17.14 -21.92 -26.47
C ALA A 33 -18.11 -20.73 -26.51
N PHE A 34 -17.69 -19.59 -25.97
CA PHE A 34 -18.46 -18.35 -25.94
C PHE A 34 -17.54 -17.15 -25.64
N VAL A 35 -18.08 -15.95 -25.81
CA VAL A 35 -17.44 -14.66 -25.57
C VAL A 35 -18.17 -13.91 -24.43
N LEU A 36 -17.42 -13.25 -23.55
CA LEU A 36 -17.95 -12.40 -22.49
C LEU A 36 -17.54 -10.94 -22.73
N CYS A 37 -18.50 -10.01 -22.75
CA CYS A 37 -18.25 -8.57 -22.87
C CYS A 37 -18.52 -7.84 -21.54
N VAL A 38 -17.50 -7.20 -20.96
CA VAL A 38 -17.55 -6.57 -19.61
C VAL A 38 -18.26 -5.20 -19.53
N GLY A 39 -19.00 -4.82 -20.58
CA GLY A 39 -19.85 -3.62 -20.61
C GLY A 39 -19.70 -2.78 -21.87
N ASP A 40 -20.48 -1.69 -21.94
CA ASP A 40 -20.53 -0.70 -23.04
C ASP A 40 -20.49 -1.29 -24.45
N PHE A 41 -21.24 -2.39 -24.64
CA PHE A 41 -21.31 -3.09 -25.91
C PHE A 41 -21.81 -2.19 -27.05
N PHE A 42 -22.87 -1.41 -26.78
CA PHE A 42 -23.47 -0.50 -27.75
C PHE A 42 -22.81 0.89 -27.78
N GLY A 43 -22.04 1.25 -26.75
CA GLY A 43 -21.48 2.61 -26.62
C GLY A 43 -22.55 3.70 -26.41
N PRO A 44 -22.14 4.99 -26.47
CA PRO A 44 -23.04 6.14 -26.27
C PRO A 44 -23.84 6.56 -27.51
N ALA A 45 -23.41 6.16 -28.71
CA ALA A 45 -23.98 6.64 -29.97
C ALA A 45 -24.72 5.51 -30.70
N GLU A 46 -25.90 5.81 -31.23
CA GLU A 46 -26.56 4.91 -32.17
C GLU A 46 -25.78 4.87 -33.48
N ASN A 47 -25.66 3.68 -34.07
CA ASN A 47 -24.98 3.47 -35.34
C ASN A 47 -25.63 2.32 -36.13
N ASP A 48 -25.26 2.21 -37.40
CA ASP A 48 -25.81 1.20 -38.32
C ASP A 48 -25.52 -0.24 -37.89
N ASP A 49 -24.42 -0.47 -37.16
CA ASP A 49 -24.06 -1.80 -36.65
C ASP A 49 -25.08 -2.32 -35.62
N ILE A 50 -25.65 -1.44 -34.79
CA ILE A 50 -26.69 -1.82 -33.81
C ILE A 50 -27.98 -2.23 -34.53
N ALA A 51 -28.39 -1.46 -35.54
CA ALA A 51 -29.56 -1.79 -36.35
C ALA A 51 -29.38 -3.14 -37.07
N ALA A 52 -28.22 -3.33 -37.71
CA ALA A 52 -27.85 -4.56 -38.40
C ALA A 52 -27.76 -5.77 -37.44
N LEU A 53 -27.36 -5.56 -36.18
CA LEU A 53 -27.37 -6.64 -35.19
C LEU A 53 -28.80 -7.05 -34.83
N LEU A 54 -29.69 -6.07 -34.62
CA LEU A 54 -31.06 -6.32 -34.17
C LEU A 54 -31.96 -6.88 -35.26
N ASP A 55 -31.68 -6.58 -36.53
CA ASP A 55 -32.37 -7.13 -37.70
C ASP A 55 -31.80 -8.49 -38.19
N GLY A 56 -30.63 -8.89 -37.67
CA GLY A 56 -29.97 -10.16 -37.98
C GLY A 56 -29.01 -10.13 -39.16
N SER A 57 -28.78 -8.97 -39.79
CA SER A 57 -27.79 -8.79 -40.86
C SER A 57 -26.34 -8.88 -40.36
N LEU A 58 -26.11 -8.60 -39.08
CA LEU A 58 -24.82 -8.71 -38.39
C LEU A 58 -24.92 -9.73 -37.26
N GLU A 59 -24.26 -10.88 -37.39
CA GLU A 59 -24.26 -11.93 -36.36
C GLU A 59 -22.86 -12.11 -35.75
N PRO A 60 -22.74 -12.33 -34.43
CA PRO A 60 -21.46 -12.65 -33.81
C PRO A 60 -21.01 -14.07 -34.23
N PRO A 61 -19.70 -14.31 -34.37
CA PRO A 61 -19.17 -15.60 -34.79
C PRO A 61 -19.33 -16.71 -33.73
N LEU A 62 -19.59 -16.34 -32.49
CA LEU A 62 -19.69 -17.22 -31.32
C LEU A 62 -20.82 -16.72 -30.40
N PRO A 63 -21.40 -17.59 -29.55
CA PRO A 63 -22.30 -17.16 -28.48
C PRO A 63 -21.64 -16.06 -27.63
N LEU A 64 -22.34 -14.95 -27.45
CA LEU A 64 -21.84 -13.73 -26.83
C LEU A 64 -22.75 -13.33 -25.67
N TYR A 65 -22.17 -13.23 -24.48
CA TYR A 65 -22.84 -12.69 -23.30
C TYR A 65 -22.38 -11.26 -23.05
N ILE A 66 -23.33 -10.33 -22.97
CA ILE A 66 -23.06 -8.91 -22.75
C ILE A 66 -23.71 -8.44 -21.45
N MET A 67 -23.14 -7.42 -20.81
CA MET A 67 -23.75 -6.76 -19.66
C MET A 67 -23.86 -5.24 -19.87
N GLN A 68 -24.70 -4.60 -19.06
CA GLN A 68 -24.80 -3.14 -19.06
C GLN A 68 -23.52 -2.50 -18.50
N GLY A 69 -23.01 -1.48 -19.19
CA GLY A 69 -21.88 -0.67 -18.74
C GLY A 69 -22.28 0.71 -18.21
N ALA A 70 -21.44 1.71 -18.45
CA ALA A 70 -21.67 3.10 -18.05
C ALA A 70 -22.74 3.79 -18.92
N HIS A 71 -23.00 3.25 -20.12
CA HIS A 71 -24.05 3.70 -21.03
C HIS A 71 -25.34 2.88 -20.87
N ALA A 72 -26.47 3.54 -21.08
CA ALA A 72 -27.77 2.88 -21.12
C ALA A 72 -27.89 2.00 -22.37
N PHE A 73 -28.72 0.96 -22.31
CA PHE A 73 -29.04 0.19 -23.52
C PHE A 73 -29.83 1.06 -24.51
N PRO A 74 -29.71 0.82 -25.83
CA PRO A 74 -30.57 1.45 -26.82
C PRO A 74 -32.05 1.16 -26.52
N PRO A 75 -33.00 2.08 -26.83
CA PRO A 75 -34.43 1.89 -26.54
C PRO A 75 -34.98 0.58 -27.09
N ALA A 76 -34.63 0.22 -28.34
CA ALA A 76 -35.06 -1.03 -28.97
C ALA A 76 -34.59 -2.29 -28.21
N VAL A 77 -33.43 -2.22 -27.54
CA VAL A 77 -32.92 -3.30 -26.69
C VAL A 77 -33.68 -3.35 -25.37
N ILE A 78 -33.97 -2.19 -24.77
CA ILE A 78 -34.79 -2.07 -23.56
C ILE A 78 -36.19 -2.65 -23.78
N ASP A 79 -36.80 -2.40 -24.94
CA ASP A 79 -38.13 -2.92 -25.28
C ASP A 79 -38.14 -4.45 -25.34
N LYS A 80 -37.13 -5.07 -26.00
CA LYS A 80 -36.97 -6.54 -26.03
C LYS A 80 -36.74 -7.13 -24.64
N LEU A 81 -35.88 -6.50 -23.84
CA LEU A 81 -35.60 -6.96 -22.47
C LEU A 81 -36.83 -6.85 -21.56
N SER A 82 -37.60 -5.76 -21.71
CA SER A 82 -38.87 -5.55 -20.98
C SER A 82 -39.95 -6.55 -21.39
N ALA A 83 -39.89 -7.09 -22.61
CA ALA A 83 -40.72 -8.21 -23.06
C ALA A 83 -40.22 -9.59 -22.58
N GLY A 84 -39.17 -9.64 -21.74
CA GLY A 84 -38.61 -10.88 -21.20
C GLY A 84 -37.62 -11.60 -22.12
N GLN A 85 -37.21 -10.98 -23.24
CA GLN A 85 -36.26 -11.57 -24.18
C GLN A 85 -34.83 -11.25 -23.77
N GLN A 86 -34.16 -12.19 -23.09
CA GLN A 86 -32.74 -12.05 -22.73
C GLN A 86 -31.81 -12.20 -23.93
N GLU A 87 -32.19 -12.99 -24.93
CA GLU A 87 -31.49 -13.06 -26.22
C GLU A 87 -32.06 -12.01 -27.17
N ILE A 88 -31.31 -10.93 -27.38
CA ILE A 88 -31.78 -9.74 -28.10
C ILE A 88 -31.53 -9.79 -29.61
N ALA A 89 -30.58 -10.63 -30.00
CA ALA A 89 -30.20 -10.98 -31.36
C ALA A 89 -29.61 -12.40 -31.32
N ARG A 90 -29.54 -13.09 -32.45
CA ARG A 90 -29.02 -14.45 -32.52
C ARG A 90 -27.61 -14.52 -31.91
N ASN A 91 -27.41 -15.45 -30.99
CA ASN A 91 -26.13 -15.64 -30.27
C ASN A 91 -25.73 -14.44 -29.38
N VAL A 92 -26.63 -13.48 -29.08
CA VAL A 92 -26.35 -12.36 -28.17
C VAL A 92 -27.31 -12.37 -27.00
N THR A 93 -26.81 -12.79 -25.84
CA THR A 93 -27.57 -12.85 -24.59
C THR A 93 -27.15 -11.73 -23.64
N VAL A 94 -28.11 -10.98 -23.12
CA VAL A 94 -27.89 -9.94 -22.11
C VAL A 94 -27.93 -10.56 -20.71
N LEU A 95 -26.83 -10.39 -19.98
CA LEU A 95 -26.76 -10.65 -18.55
C LEU A 95 -27.47 -9.51 -17.82
N GLY A 96 -28.51 -9.86 -17.06
CA GLY A 96 -29.25 -8.90 -16.24
C GLY A 96 -28.36 -8.23 -15.20
N LYS A 97 -28.84 -7.13 -14.59
CA LYS A 97 -28.10 -6.43 -13.54
C LYS A 97 -27.76 -7.29 -12.32
N SER A 98 -28.54 -8.33 -12.09
CA SER A 98 -28.31 -9.32 -11.06
C SER A 98 -28.71 -10.66 -11.61
N ALA A 99 -27.76 -11.40 -12.17
CA ALA A 99 -28.04 -12.70 -12.75
C ALA A 99 -26.93 -13.71 -12.46
N VAL A 100 -27.34 -14.96 -12.26
CA VAL A 100 -26.48 -16.14 -12.30
C VAL A 100 -26.98 -17.00 -13.46
N VAL A 101 -26.15 -17.16 -14.49
CA VAL A 101 -26.45 -17.93 -15.70
C VAL A 101 -25.52 -19.12 -15.78
N ALA A 102 -26.09 -20.32 -16.00
CA ALA A 102 -25.31 -21.51 -16.31
C ALA A 102 -25.22 -21.65 -17.83
N THR A 103 -24.00 -21.72 -18.36
CA THR A 103 -23.76 -21.99 -19.77
C THR A 103 -24.05 -23.46 -20.10
N PRO A 104 -24.27 -23.81 -21.39
CA PRO A 104 -24.43 -25.21 -21.80
C PRO A 104 -23.25 -26.12 -21.41
N GLN A 105 -22.07 -25.54 -21.21
CA GLN A 105 -20.86 -26.26 -20.80
C GLN A 105 -20.73 -26.40 -19.27
N GLY A 106 -21.74 -25.96 -18.51
CA GLY A 106 -21.80 -26.07 -17.05
C GLY A 106 -21.01 -24.99 -16.30
N ILE A 107 -20.53 -23.94 -16.97
CA ILE A 107 -19.84 -22.81 -16.34
C ILE A 107 -20.88 -21.84 -15.76
N ARG A 108 -20.77 -21.52 -14.47
CA ARG A 108 -21.65 -20.55 -13.78
C ARG A 108 -21.10 -19.14 -13.87
N ILE A 109 -21.81 -18.27 -14.58
CA ILE A 109 -21.48 -16.86 -14.76
C ILE A 109 -22.40 -16.03 -13.86
N GLY A 110 -21.84 -15.28 -12.92
CA GLY A 110 -22.57 -14.24 -12.20
C GLY A 110 -22.30 -12.86 -12.79
N SER A 111 -23.29 -11.99 -12.69
CA SER A 111 -23.21 -10.60 -13.10
C SER A 111 -23.79 -9.69 -12.03
N CYS A 112 -23.03 -8.65 -11.69
CA CYS A 112 -23.49 -7.57 -10.81
C CYS A 112 -23.33 -6.25 -11.57
N GLY A 113 -24.46 -5.71 -11.99
CA GLY A 113 -24.57 -4.70 -13.03
C GLY A 113 -24.56 -3.25 -12.53
N GLY A 114 -24.40 -2.37 -13.51
CA GLY A 114 -24.26 -0.92 -13.35
C GLY A 114 -22.83 -0.49 -13.64
N GLY A 115 -22.64 0.38 -14.63
CA GLY A 115 -21.36 1.01 -14.92
C GLY A 115 -21.13 2.34 -14.21
N LYS A 116 -22.04 2.75 -13.32
CA LYS A 116 -21.89 3.93 -12.48
C LYS A 116 -22.26 3.61 -11.03
N TYR A 117 -21.47 4.13 -10.09
CA TYR A 117 -21.78 4.09 -8.67
C TYR A 117 -21.98 5.51 -8.15
N ASP A 118 -23.13 5.74 -7.53
CA ASP A 118 -23.40 6.94 -6.75
C ASP A 118 -24.04 6.52 -5.41
N ALA A 119 -23.54 7.07 -4.31
CA ALA A 119 -23.96 6.65 -2.97
C ALA A 119 -25.42 7.00 -2.65
N THR A 120 -25.99 8.01 -3.31
CA THR A 120 -27.40 8.39 -3.15
C THR A 120 -28.29 7.50 -4.03
N ALA A 121 -27.96 7.36 -5.31
CA ALA A 121 -28.70 6.52 -6.25
C ALA A 121 -28.68 5.03 -5.86
N PHE A 122 -27.60 4.55 -5.24
CA PHE A 122 -27.48 3.17 -4.77
C PHE A 122 -28.55 2.79 -3.73
N LYS A 123 -28.97 3.75 -2.90
CA LYS A 123 -29.98 3.56 -1.84
C LYS A 123 -31.40 3.79 -2.35
N THR A 124 -31.56 4.51 -3.46
CA THR A 124 -32.86 4.76 -4.04
C THR A 124 -33.36 3.50 -4.71
N THR A 125 -34.52 3.00 -4.27
CA THR A 125 -35.18 1.80 -4.82
C THR A 125 -35.86 2.07 -6.17
N ASP A 126 -35.27 2.91 -7.01
CA ASP A 126 -35.86 3.26 -8.29
C ASP A 126 -35.96 2.02 -9.17
N LYS A 127 -37.21 1.68 -9.54
CA LYS A 127 -37.60 0.46 -10.26
C LYS A 127 -37.15 0.43 -11.73
N GLN A 128 -36.29 1.34 -12.16
CA GLN A 128 -35.80 1.35 -13.53
C GLN A 128 -34.71 0.27 -13.71
N GLU A 129 -35.16 -0.89 -14.17
CA GLU A 129 -34.39 -2.13 -14.29
C GLU A 129 -33.16 -2.01 -15.20
N TYR A 130 -33.12 -1.01 -16.10
CA TYR A 130 -32.07 -0.81 -17.11
C TYR A 130 -31.28 0.50 -16.98
N THR A 131 -31.23 1.13 -15.79
CA THR A 131 -30.33 2.28 -15.55
C THR A 131 -28.84 1.86 -15.48
N PRO A 132 -27.89 2.72 -15.87
CA PRO A 132 -26.46 2.38 -15.76
C PRO A 132 -25.92 2.40 -14.31
N TYR A 133 -26.76 2.66 -13.30
CA TYR A 133 -26.33 2.68 -11.91
C TYR A 133 -26.48 1.32 -11.23
N ILE A 134 -25.48 0.96 -10.43
CA ILE A 134 -25.59 -0.16 -9.50
C ILE A 134 -26.54 0.23 -8.35
N THR A 135 -27.39 -0.70 -7.94
CA THR A 135 -28.40 -0.50 -6.88
C THR A 135 -28.24 -1.53 -5.77
N SER A 136 -28.69 -1.20 -4.54
CA SER A 136 -28.66 -2.14 -3.42
C SER A 136 -29.50 -3.38 -3.72
N SER A 137 -30.68 -3.20 -4.33
CA SER A 137 -31.55 -4.30 -4.76
C SER A 137 -30.85 -5.27 -5.71
N ALA A 138 -30.01 -4.79 -6.65
CA ALA A 138 -29.27 -5.67 -7.55
C ALA A 138 -28.19 -6.47 -6.81
N VAL A 139 -27.48 -5.84 -5.86
CA VAL A 139 -26.50 -6.54 -5.01
C VAL A 139 -27.19 -7.60 -4.15
N ASP A 140 -28.29 -7.25 -3.50
CA ASP A 140 -29.05 -8.15 -2.62
C ASP A 140 -29.67 -9.31 -3.42
N ALA A 141 -30.20 -9.05 -4.61
CA ALA A 141 -30.78 -10.07 -5.48
C ALA A 141 -29.72 -11.10 -5.93
N LEU A 142 -28.51 -10.65 -6.24
CA LEU A 142 -27.43 -11.56 -6.65
C LEU A 142 -26.99 -12.42 -5.45
N LEU A 143 -26.82 -11.77 -4.30
CA LEU A 143 -26.35 -12.41 -3.07
C LEU A 143 -27.39 -13.35 -2.43
N SER A 144 -28.67 -13.20 -2.77
CA SER A 144 -29.77 -14.08 -2.33
C SER A 144 -30.07 -15.20 -3.33
N HIS A 145 -29.35 -15.27 -4.45
CA HIS A 145 -29.58 -16.31 -5.44
C HIS A 145 -29.37 -17.71 -4.84
N PRO A 146 -30.30 -18.66 -5.00
CA PRO A 146 -30.25 -19.97 -4.34
C PRO A 146 -28.97 -20.78 -4.59
N THR A 147 -28.37 -20.60 -5.77
CA THR A 147 -27.11 -21.29 -6.14
C THR A 147 -25.87 -20.77 -5.40
N LEU A 148 -26.00 -19.67 -4.64
CA LEU A 148 -24.94 -19.03 -3.86
C LEU A 148 -25.15 -19.18 -2.34
N ALA A 149 -26.27 -19.78 -1.91
CA ALA A 149 -26.51 -20.06 -0.50
C ALA A 149 -25.54 -21.15 -0.01
N SER A 150 -24.85 -20.88 1.11
CA SER A 150 -24.01 -21.90 1.77
C SER A 150 -24.88 -22.96 2.44
N ALA A 151 -24.35 -24.16 2.59
CA ALA A 151 -25.02 -25.30 3.22
C ALA A 151 -25.35 -25.11 4.72
N ASP A 152 -25.08 -23.94 5.30
CA ASP A 152 -25.34 -23.65 6.73
C ASP A 152 -26.77 -23.17 7.01
N ALA A 153 -27.60 -22.98 5.97
CA ALA A 153 -29.03 -22.71 6.14
C ALA A 153 -29.80 -24.04 6.12
N ASN A 154 -29.93 -24.64 7.31
CA ASN A 154 -30.88 -25.68 7.70
C ASN A 154 -31.94 -26.06 6.62
N SER A 155 -31.61 -26.99 5.72
CA SER A 155 -32.57 -27.53 4.75
C SER A 155 -32.18 -28.95 4.34
N GLN A 156 -32.85 -29.92 4.95
CA GLN A 156 -32.84 -31.34 4.58
C GLN A 156 -33.60 -31.60 3.25
N THR A 157 -33.67 -30.64 2.31
CA THR A 157 -34.57 -30.76 1.15
C THR A 157 -33.95 -30.29 -0.18
N LEU A 158 -32.70 -30.63 -0.47
CA LEU A 158 -32.09 -30.39 -1.80
C LEU A 158 -31.31 -31.59 -2.36
N THR A 159 -31.64 -32.82 -1.94
CA THR A 159 -30.98 -34.03 -2.45
C THR A 159 -31.60 -34.60 -3.72
N GLU A 160 -32.62 -33.97 -4.31
CA GLU A 160 -33.39 -34.58 -5.42
C GLU A 160 -33.81 -33.56 -6.50
N ALA A 161 -32.86 -32.88 -7.16
CA ALA A 161 -33.09 -32.29 -8.49
C ALA A 161 -31.79 -31.73 -9.08
N ASN A 162 -30.86 -32.61 -9.47
CA ASN A 162 -29.94 -32.49 -10.61
C ASN A 162 -28.68 -33.32 -10.33
N GLY A 163 -28.57 -34.45 -11.03
CA GLY A 163 -27.37 -35.28 -11.04
C GLY A 163 -26.21 -34.55 -11.69
N ALA A 164 -25.45 -33.80 -10.90
CA ALA A 164 -24.08 -33.40 -11.22
C ALA A 164 -23.32 -33.21 -9.90
N GLN A 165 -22.27 -33.99 -9.71
CA GLN A 165 -21.35 -33.97 -8.58
C GLN A 165 -20.57 -32.63 -8.52
N HIS A 166 -21.19 -31.55 -8.07
CA HIS A 166 -20.49 -30.29 -7.79
C HIS A 166 -20.76 -29.83 -6.35
N THR A 167 -19.89 -30.26 -5.45
CA THR A 167 -19.82 -29.86 -4.03
C THR A 167 -19.20 -28.46 -3.81
N ASP A 168 -19.08 -27.65 -4.87
CA ASP A 168 -18.33 -26.39 -4.88
C ASP A 168 -19.30 -25.19 -4.96
N VAL A 169 -19.56 -24.59 -3.79
CA VAL A 169 -20.45 -23.44 -3.60
C VAL A 169 -19.70 -22.16 -4.01
N GLY A 170 -20.01 -21.61 -5.19
CA GLY A 170 -19.40 -20.36 -5.69
C GLY A 170 -19.56 -20.14 -7.20
N LEU A 171 -19.18 -18.96 -7.69
CA LEU A 171 -19.20 -18.64 -9.12
C LEU A 171 -17.94 -19.10 -9.83
N ASP A 172 -18.05 -19.54 -11.09
CA ASP A 172 -16.88 -19.79 -11.93
C ASP A 172 -16.34 -18.47 -12.50
N ILE A 173 -17.23 -17.63 -13.02
CA ILE A 173 -16.89 -16.33 -13.58
C ILE A 173 -17.82 -15.27 -13.00
N LEU A 174 -17.28 -14.18 -12.47
CA LEU A 174 -18.01 -12.97 -12.13
C LEU A 174 -17.67 -11.89 -13.16
N VAL A 175 -18.68 -11.23 -13.69
CA VAL A 175 -18.54 -10.10 -14.62
C VAL A 175 -19.12 -8.85 -13.98
N THR A 176 -18.34 -7.79 -13.90
CA THR A 176 -18.79 -6.46 -13.46
C THR A 176 -18.30 -5.40 -14.43
N HIS A 177 -18.94 -4.22 -14.48
CA HIS A 177 -18.35 -3.11 -15.22
C HIS A 177 -17.36 -2.34 -14.32
N LEU A 178 -17.82 -1.97 -13.13
CA LEU A 178 -17.01 -1.29 -12.11
C LEU A 178 -16.10 -2.28 -11.35
N TRP A 179 -15.05 -1.74 -10.74
CA TRP A 179 -14.11 -2.49 -9.90
C TRP A 179 -14.55 -2.48 -8.43
N PRO A 180 -14.34 -3.58 -7.67
CA PRO A 180 -14.42 -3.53 -6.21
C PRO A 180 -13.37 -2.55 -5.67
N ILE A 181 -13.70 -1.76 -4.65
CA ILE A 181 -12.77 -0.75 -4.13
C ILE A 181 -11.52 -1.40 -3.52
N SER A 182 -11.66 -2.57 -2.90
CA SER A 182 -10.54 -3.27 -2.26
C SER A 182 -9.66 -4.04 -3.23
N ILE A 183 -10.07 -4.26 -4.49
CA ILE A 183 -9.37 -5.17 -5.41
C ILE A 183 -7.90 -4.81 -5.66
N SER A 184 -7.54 -3.55 -5.49
CA SER A 184 -6.17 -3.02 -5.65
C SER A 184 -5.28 -3.24 -4.42
N GLN A 185 -5.85 -3.48 -3.25
CA GLN A 185 -5.09 -3.60 -2.01
C GLN A 185 -4.14 -4.80 -2.06
N HIS A 186 -2.96 -4.66 -1.46
CA HIS A 186 -1.94 -5.72 -1.38
C HIS A 186 -1.41 -6.25 -2.73
N SER A 187 -1.70 -5.59 -3.86
CA SER A 187 -1.05 -5.91 -5.13
C SER A 187 0.03 -4.89 -5.45
N PRO A 188 1.27 -5.33 -5.71
CA PRO A 188 2.37 -4.44 -6.12
C PRO A 188 2.18 -3.90 -7.55
N THR A 189 1.37 -4.57 -8.38
CA THR A 189 1.10 -4.18 -9.77
C THR A 189 -0.17 -3.33 -9.93
N ALA A 190 -0.87 -3.05 -8.83
CA ALA A 190 -2.11 -2.28 -8.87
C ALA A 190 -1.90 -0.89 -9.50
N PRO A 191 -2.83 -0.43 -10.36
CA PRO A 191 -2.83 0.95 -10.82
C PRO A 191 -2.92 1.92 -9.64
N ALA A 192 -2.49 3.17 -9.81
CA ALA A 192 -2.63 4.17 -8.75
C ALA A 192 -4.11 4.49 -8.52
N LEU A 193 -4.56 4.55 -7.25
CA LEU A 193 -5.99 4.72 -6.92
C LEU A 193 -6.63 5.94 -7.60
N ALA A 194 -5.88 7.02 -7.79
CA ALA A 194 -6.36 8.22 -8.47
C ALA A 194 -6.73 7.98 -9.95
N GLU A 195 -6.17 6.96 -10.59
CA GLU A 195 -6.45 6.65 -12.00
C GLU A 195 -7.85 6.04 -12.18
N TYR A 196 -8.36 5.25 -11.23
CA TYR A 196 -9.61 4.47 -11.41
C TYR A 196 -10.65 4.71 -10.31
N ILE A 197 -10.47 5.72 -9.44
CA ILE A 197 -11.40 5.97 -8.32
C ILE A 197 -12.85 6.14 -8.77
N GLY A 198 -13.08 6.75 -9.94
CA GLY A 198 -14.39 6.92 -10.57
C GLY A 198 -14.98 5.64 -11.20
N ASN A 199 -14.18 4.58 -11.31
CA ASN A 199 -14.55 3.26 -11.83
C ASN A 199 -14.69 2.22 -10.71
N THR A 200 -14.82 2.64 -9.44
CA THR A 200 -15.00 1.71 -8.30
C THR A 200 -16.40 1.76 -7.72
N ALA A 201 -16.85 0.62 -7.17
CA ALA A 201 -18.08 0.51 -6.41
C ALA A 201 -17.82 -0.26 -5.10
N PRO A 202 -17.82 0.41 -3.93
CA PRO A 202 -17.65 -0.25 -2.63
C PRO A 202 -18.58 -1.45 -2.37
N PRO A 203 -19.86 -1.45 -2.79
CA PRO A 203 -20.74 -2.61 -2.61
C PRO A 203 -20.25 -3.91 -3.29
N LEU A 204 -19.43 -3.80 -4.35
CA LEU A 204 -18.90 -4.99 -5.04
C LEU A 204 -17.91 -5.79 -4.19
N ASP A 205 -17.30 -5.19 -3.16
CA ASP A 205 -16.43 -5.94 -2.23
C ASP A 205 -17.19 -7.07 -1.53
N GLU A 206 -18.46 -6.83 -1.17
CA GLU A 206 -19.31 -7.85 -0.56
C GLU A 206 -19.74 -8.92 -1.56
N VAL A 207 -20.04 -8.51 -2.80
CA VAL A 207 -20.32 -9.43 -3.90
C VAL A 207 -19.17 -10.40 -4.10
N VAL A 208 -17.94 -9.90 -4.22
CA VAL A 208 -16.75 -10.76 -4.40
C VAL A 208 -16.53 -11.65 -3.19
N ARG A 209 -16.70 -11.13 -1.97
CA ARG A 209 -16.52 -11.89 -0.71
C ARG A 209 -17.47 -13.07 -0.58
N ARG A 210 -18.74 -12.89 -0.96
CA ARG A 210 -19.77 -13.93 -0.83
C ARG A 210 -19.81 -14.89 -2.02
N THR A 211 -19.49 -14.41 -3.23
CA THR A 211 -19.54 -15.25 -4.44
C THR A 211 -18.25 -16.01 -4.72
N LYS A 212 -17.12 -15.55 -4.18
CA LYS A 212 -15.78 -16.16 -4.28
C LYS A 212 -15.47 -16.66 -5.71
N PRO A 213 -15.50 -15.79 -6.73
CA PRO A 213 -15.44 -16.24 -8.12
C PRO A 213 -14.05 -16.78 -8.50
N ARG A 214 -13.94 -17.76 -9.41
CA ARG A 214 -12.60 -18.22 -9.89
C ARG A 214 -11.94 -17.18 -10.78
N TYR A 215 -12.74 -16.53 -11.62
CA TYR A 215 -12.35 -15.41 -12.45
C TYR A 215 -13.28 -14.24 -12.21
N HIS A 216 -12.73 -13.03 -12.08
CA HIS A 216 -13.50 -11.80 -12.03
C HIS A 216 -13.00 -10.88 -13.16
N PHE A 217 -13.85 -10.66 -14.16
CA PHE A 217 -13.59 -9.74 -15.25
C PHE A 217 -14.30 -8.41 -15.02
N ALA A 218 -13.58 -7.30 -15.21
CA ALA A 218 -14.16 -5.97 -15.13
C ALA A 218 -13.68 -5.03 -16.25
N ALA A 219 -14.48 -4.04 -16.59
CA ALA A 219 -14.09 -2.97 -17.51
C ALA A 219 -13.16 -1.98 -16.80
N SER A 220 -12.20 -1.41 -17.53
CA SER A 220 -11.27 -0.42 -16.98
C SER A 220 -11.55 0.94 -17.58
N ASN A 221 -11.84 1.92 -16.72
CA ASN A 221 -12.01 3.31 -17.10
C ASN A 221 -11.14 4.19 -16.17
N PRO A 222 -10.05 4.82 -16.66
CA PRO A 222 -9.58 4.87 -18.05
C PRO A 222 -9.12 3.51 -18.57
N SER A 223 -9.19 3.34 -19.88
CA SER A 223 -8.91 2.08 -20.58
C SER A 223 -7.49 1.60 -20.34
N ARG A 224 -7.38 0.49 -19.61
CA ARG A 224 -6.12 -0.13 -19.21
C ARG A 224 -6.31 -1.62 -19.07
N PHE A 225 -5.28 -2.40 -19.39
CA PHE A 225 -5.23 -3.80 -19.02
C PHE A 225 -4.52 -3.94 -17.67
N TRP A 226 -5.13 -4.67 -16.74
CA TRP A 226 -4.48 -5.08 -15.51
C TRP A 226 -4.92 -6.47 -15.10
N GLU A 227 -3.95 -7.36 -14.90
CA GLU A 227 -4.17 -8.69 -14.34
C GLU A 227 -3.56 -8.69 -12.94
N ARG A 228 -4.42 -8.89 -11.93
CA ARG A 228 -3.98 -8.99 -10.54
C ARG A 228 -3.42 -10.38 -10.27
N GLU A 229 -2.43 -10.45 -9.40
CA GLU A 229 -1.96 -11.71 -8.82
C GLU A 229 -3.12 -12.46 -8.15
N ALA A 230 -3.20 -13.77 -8.41
CA ALA A 230 -4.27 -14.61 -7.88
C ALA A 230 -4.21 -14.67 -6.35
N PHE A 231 -5.37 -14.56 -5.70
CA PHE A 231 -5.51 -14.66 -4.24
C PHE A 231 -6.45 -15.80 -3.86
N VAL A 232 -6.32 -16.34 -2.65
CA VAL A 232 -7.09 -17.50 -2.19
C VAL A 232 -8.13 -17.14 -1.13
N TRP A 233 -9.18 -17.93 -1.08
CA TRP A 233 -10.21 -17.93 -0.04
C TRP A 233 -9.92 -19.08 0.92
N GLU A 234 -9.86 -18.77 2.20
CA GLU A 234 -9.68 -19.75 3.26
C GLU A 234 -11.04 -20.03 3.93
N GLU A 235 -11.34 -21.31 4.12
CA GLU A 235 -12.46 -21.78 4.94
C GLU A 235 -11.93 -22.84 5.91
N ALA A 236 -12.32 -22.74 7.20
CA ALA A 236 -11.85 -23.64 8.25
C ALA A 236 -10.31 -23.84 8.33
N GLY A 237 -9.54 -22.82 7.93
CA GLY A 237 -8.06 -22.86 7.96
C GLY A 237 -7.39 -23.54 6.76
N SER A 238 -8.15 -23.91 5.72
CA SER A 238 -7.61 -24.44 4.46
C SER A 238 -8.01 -23.55 3.29
N ALA A 239 -7.08 -23.33 2.35
CA ALA A 239 -7.38 -22.63 1.11
C ALA A 239 -8.28 -23.51 0.23
N THR A 240 -9.50 -23.05 -0.06
CA THR A 240 -10.49 -23.83 -0.81
C THR A 240 -10.61 -23.40 -2.27
N ARG A 241 -10.37 -22.12 -2.55
CA ARG A 241 -10.63 -21.51 -3.86
C ARG A 241 -9.71 -20.34 -4.14
N ALA A 242 -9.40 -20.06 -5.40
CA ALA A 242 -8.59 -18.93 -5.82
C ALA A 242 -9.33 -18.03 -6.83
N THR A 243 -9.19 -16.72 -6.68
CA THR A 243 -9.72 -15.72 -7.61
C THR A 243 -8.61 -15.08 -8.42
N ARG A 244 -8.83 -14.98 -9.73
CA ARG A 244 -8.03 -14.17 -10.67
C ARG A 244 -8.85 -12.98 -11.12
N PHE A 245 -8.35 -11.77 -10.89
CA PHE A 245 -9.02 -10.54 -11.34
C PHE A 245 -8.34 -9.99 -12.59
N ILE A 246 -9.13 -9.64 -13.60
CA ILE A 246 -8.66 -9.10 -14.87
C ILE A 246 -9.51 -7.87 -15.23
N GLY A 247 -8.86 -6.70 -15.22
CA GLY A 247 -9.36 -5.46 -15.81
C GLY A 247 -9.01 -5.39 -17.29
N LEU A 248 -10.02 -5.24 -18.15
CA LEU A 248 -9.86 -5.16 -19.61
C LEU A 248 -9.98 -3.70 -20.08
N GLY A 249 -9.15 -3.32 -21.06
CA GLY A 249 -9.26 -2.02 -21.73
C GLY A 249 -10.34 -2.02 -22.81
N SER A 250 -10.69 -0.84 -23.31
CA SER A 250 -11.65 -0.65 -24.40
C SER A 250 -11.09 -1.13 -25.74
N PHE A 251 -11.96 -1.69 -26.58
CA PHE A 251 -11.65 -2.04 -27.96
C PHE A 251 -11.79 -0.80 -28.86
N GLY A 252 -10.89 -0.70 -29.85
CA GLY A 252 -10.94 0.35 -30.87
C GLY A 252 -10.37 1.71 -30.47
N GLU A 253 -9.67 1.82 -29.33
CA GLU A 253 -9.09 3.12 -28.94
C GLU A 253 -8.02 3.63 -29.92
N PRO A 254 -8.07 4.94 -30.27
CA PRO A 254 -7.12 5.54 -31.18
C PRO A 254 -5.72 5.58 -30.58
N GLU A 255 -4.72 5.41 -31.44
CA GLU A 255 -3.31 5.36 -31.06
C GLU A 255 -2.82 6.75 -30.62
N GLN A 256 -2.53 6.91 -29.33
CA GLN A 256 -1.92 8.14 -28.80
C GLN A 256 -0.39 8.04 -28.84
N PRO A 257 0.33 9.11 -29.24
CA PRO A 257 1.80 9.10 -29.28
C PRO A 257 2.40 8.74 -27.90
N GLY A 258 3.17 7.66 -27.84
CA GLY A 258 3.86 7.22 -26.61
C GLY A 258 3.07 6.32 -25.66
N VAL A 259 1.80 5.99 -25.95
CA VAL A 259 0.96 5.11 -25.12
C VAL A 259 0.65 3.81 -25.87
N LYS A 260 1.09 2.67 -25.33
CA LYS A 260 0.78 1.35 -25.92
C LYS A 260 -0.73 1.07 -25.82
N LYS A 261 -1.32 0.55 -26.91
CA LYS A 261 -2.74 0.16 -26.94
C LYS A 261 -3.05 -0.80 -25.79
N PRO A 262 -4.03 -0.49 -24.93
CA PRO A 262 -4.39 -1.36 -23.82
C PRO A 262 -4.95 -2.68 -24.37
N ARG A 263 -4.57 -3.78 -23.73
CA ARG A 263 -5.07 -5.10 -24.11
C ARG A 263 -6.55 -5.18 -23.74
N TRP A 264 -7.38 -5.36 -24.76
CA TRP A 264 -8.85 -5.36 -24.65
C TRP A 264 -9.45 -6.77 -24.59
N PHE A 265 -8.65 -7.84 -24.70
CA PHE A 265 -9.16 -9.21 -24.65
C PHE A 265 -8.27 -10.15 -23.83
N TYR A 266 -8.89 -11.18 -23.27
CA TYR A 266 -8.23 -12.23 -22.50
C TYR A 266 -8.83 -13.61 -22.85
N ALA A 267 -7.98 -14.49 -23.37
CA ALA A 267 -8.35 -15.85 -23.74
C ALA A 267 -7.85 -16.82 -22.65
N PHE A 268 -8.72 -17.68 -22.14
CA PHE A 268 -8.37 -18.61 -21.06
C PHE A 268 -9.15 -19.92 -21.14
N SER A 269 -8.69 -20.92 -20.37
CA SER A 269 -9.38 -22.20 -20.23
C SER A 269 -9.84 -22.38 -18.79
N ILE A 270 -11.07 -22.83 -18.61
CA ILE A 270 -11.67 -23.12 -17.31
C ILE A 270 -12.23 -24.54 -17.30
N ALA A 271 -11.82 -25.35 -16.33
CA ALA A 271 -12.36 -26.69 -16.14
C ALA A 271 -13.53 -26.65 -15.16
N SER A 272 -14.64 -27.30 -15.50
CA SER A 272 -15.73 -27.58 -14.56
C SER A 272 -15.22 -28.62 -13.56
N GLY A 273 -14.85 -28.20 -12.34
CA GLY A 273 -14.26 -29.06 -11.31
C GLY A 273 -13.35 -28.32 -10.34
N THR A 274 -12.69 -29.07 -9.44
CA THR A 274 -11.77 -28.56 -8.42
C THR A 274 -10.66 -27.73 -9.05
N GLN A 275 -10.47 -26.52 -8.52
CA GLN A 275 -9.45 -25.59 -9.00
C GLN A 275 -8.07 -25.95 -8.44
N THR A 276 -7.06 -25.95 -9.31
CA THR A 276 -5.66 -25.97 -8.87
C THR A 276 -5.30 -24.61 -8.28
N LEU A 277 -4.94 -24.58 -7.00
CA LEU A 277 -4.55 -23.36 -6.31
C LEU A 277 -3.20 -22.84 -6.81
N PRO A 278 -2.99 -21.51 -6.87
CA PRO A 278 -1.71 -20.94 -7.23
C PRO A 278 -0.64 -21.29 -6.18
N PRO A 279 0.62 -21.55 -6.58
CA PRO A 279 1.67 -22.03 -5.67
C PRO A 279 2.10 -20.97 -4.63
N LYS A 280 1.97 -19.68 -4.96
CA LYS A 280 2.19 -18.55 -4.06
C LYS A 280 1.01 -17.58 -4.19
N PRO A 281 -0.09 -17.77 -3.45
CA PRO A 281 -1.23 -16.88 -3.52
C PRO A 281 -0.88 -15.50 -2.95
N ALA A 282 -1.30 -14.43 -3.62
CA ALA A 282 -1.24 -13.09 -3.07
C ALA A 282 -2.25 -12.93 -1.92
N ARG A 283 -2.01 -11.95 -1.05
CA ARG A 283 -2.90 -11.66 0.08
C ARG A 283 -4.29 -11.29 -0.44
N ASN A 284 -5.31 -11.94 0.11
CA ASN A 284 -6.70 -11.71 -0.27
C ASN A 284 -7.16 -10.32 0.21
N PRO A 285 -7.54 -9.41 -0.70
CA PRO A 285 -7.94 -8.05 -0.32
C PRO A 285 -9.33 -7.95 0.32
N PHE A 286 -10.15 -9.02 0.25
CA PHE A 286 -11.54 -9.02 0.74
C PHE A 286 -11.71 -9.64 2.12
N VAL A 287 -10.64 -10.19 2.70
CA VAL A 287 -10.62 -10.74 4.07
C VAL A 287 -10.05 -9.69 5.00
N ALA A 288 -10.88 -9.15 5.89
CA ALA A 288 -10.41 -8.28 6.94
C ALA A 288 -9.48 -9.08 7.87
N THR A 289 -8.21 -8.70 7.99
CA THR A 289 -7.44 -9.07 9.18
C THR A 289 -8.11 -8.37 10.35
N GLN A 290 -8.97 -9.09 11.08
CA GLN A 290 -9.25 -8.70 12.45
C GLN A 290 -7.89 -8.62 13.15
N PRO A 291 -7.49 -7.48 13.74
CA PRO A 291 -6.55 -7.56 14.84
C PRO A 291 -7.22 -8.51 15.83
N THR A 292 -6.55 -9.59 16.22
CA THR A 292 -7.07 -10.52 17.22
C THR A 292 -7.57 -9.71 18.41
N ALA A 293 -8.89 -9.54 18.48
CA ALA A 293 -9.55 -9.18 19.72
C ALA A 293 -9.14 -10.31 20.66
N LYS A 294 -8.50 -9.96 21.78
CA LYS A 294 -8.31 -10.91 22.87
C LYS A 294 -9.67 -11.59 23.09
N ARG A 295 -9.69 -12.92 23.01
CA ARG A 295 -10.88 -13.75 23.25
C ARG A 295 -11.66 -13.17 24.43
N PRO A 296 -12.99 -12.94 24.32
CA PRO A 296 -13.81 -12.85 25.51
C PRO A 296 -13.64 -14.18 26.24
N LEU A 297 -13.11 -14.14 27.46
CA LEU A 297 -13.13 -15.27 28.35
C LEU A 297 -14.61 -15.51 28.68
N GLU A 298 -15.18 -16.64 28.26
CA GLU A 298 -16.44 -17.13 28.83
C GLU A 298 -16.18 -17.39 30.31
N VAL A 299 -16.72 -16.53 31.17
CA VAL A 299 -16.74 -16.74 32.61
C VAL A 299 -18.19 -17.08 32.95
N GLU A 300 -18.47 -18.38 33.01
CA GLU A 300 -19.54 -18.94 33.82
C GLU A 300 -19.47 -18.32 35.24
N PRO A 301 -20.61 -17.97 35.85
CA PRO A 301 -20.62 -17.21 37.09
C PRO A 301 -20.24 -18.11 38.27
N THR A 302 -18.94 -18.27 38.51
CA THR A 302 -18.42 -18.76 39.79
C THR A 302 -17.99 -17.59 40.67
N GLU A 303 -18.49 -17.61 41.90
CA GLU A 303 -18.40 -16.58 42.93
C GLU A 303 -16.96 -16.17 43.26
N ASN A 304 -16.62 -14.89 43.07
CA ASN A 304 -15.34 -14.32 43.52
C ASN A 304 -15.49 -13.76 44.95
N PHE A 305 -14.89 -14.46 45.91
CA PHE A 305 -14.97 -14.26 47.37
C PHE A 305 -14.20 -13.04 47.96
N ILE A 306 -13.83 -12.01 47.18
CA ILE A 306 -12.93 -10.93 47.68
C ILE A 306 -13.49 -9.51 47.57
N TRP A 307 -14.47 -9.21 46.70
CA TRP A 307 -15.17 -7.91 46.71
C TRP A 307 -16.66 -8.08 46.46
N GLY A 308 -17.45 -8.09 47.54
CA GLY A 308 -18.91 -8.17 47.47
C GLY A 308 -19.56 -7.01 46.71
N ASN A 309 -20.68 -7.32 46.05
CA ASN A 309 -21.73 -6.45 45.52
C ASN A 309 -21.41 -4.95 45.39
N VAL A 310 -20.90 -4.53 44.23
CA VAL A 310 -21.04 -3.14 43.77
C VAL A 310 -21.46 -3.14 42.30
N ALA A 311 -22.69 -2.70 42.04
CA ALA A 311 -23.23 -2.52 40.70
C ALA A 311 -22.47 -1.43 39.93
N GLN A 312 -22.01 -1.75 38.71
CA GLN A 312 -21.41 -0.76 37.79
C GLN A 312 -22.52 0.00 37.04
N PRO A 313 -22.49 1.35 36.97
CA PRO A 313 -23.50 2.13 36.25
C PRO A 313 -23.28 2.11 34.71
N PRO A 314 -24.34 2.35 33.91
CA PRO A 314 -24.30 2.17 32.45
C PRO A 314 -23.48 3.26 31.72
N PRO A 315 -23.00 2.98 30.50
CA PRO A 315 -22.15 3.88 29.73
C PRO A 315 -22.93 5.12 29.21
N LYS A 316 -22.28 6.28 29.27
CA LYS A 316 -22.84 7.60 28.97
C LYS A 316 -23.18 7.77 27.48
N ARG A 317 -24.43 8.22 27.23
CA ARG A 317 -24.99 8.63 25.94
C ARG A 317 -24.27 9.85 25.32
N ALA A 318 -24.28 9.87 23.98
CA ALA A 318 -23.78 10.95 23.14
C ALA A 318 -24.58 12.26 23.31
N LYS A 319 -23.89 13.39 23.10
CA LYS A 319 -24.42 14.75 23.19
C LYS A 319 -25.50 15.01 22.12
N THR A 320 -26.71 15.27 22.57
CA THR A 320 -27.76 15.99 21.85
C THR A 320 -27.97 17.39 22.46
N ASP A 321 -28.75 18.18 21.72
CA ASP A 321 -28.77 19.63 21.61
C ASP A 321 -29.17 20.44 22.86
N LYS A 322 -28.81 21.73 22.83
CA LYS A 322 -29.00 22.73 23.91
C LYS A 322 -30.44 23.26 23.97
N THR A 323 -31.31 22.68 24.80
CA THR A 323 -32.44 23.39 25.42
C THR A 323 -32.95 22.62 26.65
N ASP A 324 -32.17 22.66 27.74
CA ASP A 324 -32.65 22.70 29.13
C ASP A 324 -31.46 22.52 30.09
N ARG A 325 -31.15 23.55 30.89
CA ARG A 325 -29.97 23.57 31.79
C ARG A 325 -30.32 23.30 33.26
N ARG A 326 -31.47 22.70 33.55
CA ARG A 326 -31.75 22.22 34.92
C ARG A 326 -31.14 20.83 35.12
N PRO A 327 -30.48 20.56 36.27
CA PRO A 327 -30.06 19.21 36.61
C PRO A 327 -31.25 18.23 36.59
N PRO A 328 -31.04 16.94 36.25
CA PRO A 328 -32.09 15.94 36.33
C PRO A 328 -32.70 15.88 37.73
N ALA A 329 -33.99 15.57 37.83
CA ALA A 329 -34.71 15.46 39.09
C ALA A 329 -33.98 14.50 40.07
N GLY A 330 -33.68 14.99 41.28
CA GLY A 330 -32.92 14.28 42.32
C GLY A 330 -31.43 14.61 42.41
N TYR A 331 -30.88 15.43 41.52
CA TYR A 331 -29.51 15.95 41.65
C TYR A 331 -29.43 17.06 42.70
N LYS A 332 -28.64 16.88 43.76
CA LYS A 332 -28.34 17.91 44.76
C LYS A 332 -26.88 18.35 44.66
N CYS A 333 -26.65 19.65 44.57
CA CYS A 333 -25.31 20.23 44.57
C CYS A 333 -24.58 19.88 45.89
N ARG A 334 -23.38 19.32 45.82
CA ARG A 334 -22.65 18.85 47.02
C ARG A 334 -22.03 19.98 47.88
N ILE A 335 -22.12 21.22 47.42
CA ILE A 335 -21.63 22.40 48.16
C ILE A 335 -22.77 23.04 48.95
N CYS A 336 -23.91 23.34 48.30
CA CYS A 336 -25.03 24.06 48.92
C CYS A 336 -26.36 23.27 48.99
N SER A 337 -26.37 22.01 48.54
CA SER A 337 -27.54 21.12 48.50
C SER A 337 -28.73 21.55 47.63
N SER A 338 -28.59 22.61 46.82
CA SER A 338 -29.62 23.04 45.87
C SER A 338 -29.77 22.09 44.68
N GLU A 339 -30.99 21.94 44.16
CA GLU A 339 -31.33 21.11 42.99
C GLU A 339 -31.37 21.91 41.67
N GLU A 340 -31.15 23.23 41.72
CA GLU A 340 -31.35 24.12 40.57
C GLU A 340 -30.13 24.23 39.65
N HIS A 341 -28.93 23.85 40.11
CA HIS A 341 -27.67 24.01 39.35
C HIS A 341 -26.71 22.82 39.55
N TYR A 342 -25.78 22.65 38.61
CA TYR A 342 -24.70 21.66 38.73
C TYR A 342 -23.59 22.18 39.64
N LEU A 343 -22.88 21.29 40.35
CA LEU A 343 -21.75 21.60 41.26
C LEU A 343 -20.71 22.58 40.68
N LYS A 344 -20.53 22.59 39.35
CA LYS A 344 -19.57 23.45 38.66
C LYS A 344 -19.99 24.92 38.65
N ASP A 345 -21.29 25.18 38.70
CA ASP A 345 -21.91 26.49 38.61
C ASP A 345 -22.49 26.93 39.97
N CYS A 346 -21.99 26.33 41.06
CA CYS A 346 -22.44 26.63 42.41
C CYS A 346 -21.92 28.00 42.87
N PRO A 347 -22.81 28.92 43.30
CA PRO A 347 -22.43 30.26 43.74
C PRO A 347 -21.56 30.25 45.01
N ASP A 348 -21.63 29.19 45.83
CA ASP A 348 -20.92 29.08 47.11
C ASP A 348 -19.55 28.37 47.01
N LYS A 349 -18.99 28.25 45.81
CA LYS A 349 -17.73 27.51 45.59
C LYS A 349 -16.50 28.37 45.98
N PRO A 350 -15.63 27.93 46.90
CA PRO A 350 -14.44 28.70 47.27
C PRO A 350 -13.42 28.79 46.13
N GLU A 351 -12.79 29.95 45.95
CA GLU A 351 -11.94 30.28 44.79
C GLU A 351 -10.63 29.48 44.70
N LYS A 352 -10.08 28.97 45.82
CA LYS A 352 -8.86 28.15 45.84
C LYS A 352 -8.99 26.99 46.82
N ALA A 353 -8.65 25.78 46.35
CA ALA A 353 -8.64 24.58 47.18
C ALA A 353 -7.36 24.54 48.04
N PRO A 354 -7.44 24.16 49.33
CA PRO A 354 -6.25 24.02 50.17
C PRO A 354 -5.35 22.88 49.68
N VAL A 355 -4.02 23.06 49.78
CA VAL A 355 -3.03 22.03 49.43
C VAL A 355 -3.03 20.94 50.53
N PRO A 356 -3.20 19.66 50.19
CA PRO A 356 -3.18 18.58 51.19
C PRO A 356 -1.83 18.48 51.91
N GLU A 357 -1.84 18.20 53.22
CA GLU A 357 -0.62 17.97 54.02
C GLU A 357 0.22 16.83 53.41
N GLY A 358 1.52 17.09 53.21
CA GLY A 358 2.46 16.14 52.60
C GLY A 358 2.49 16.12 51.07
N TYR A 359 1.72 16.98 50.39
CA TYR A 359 1.75 17.06 48.94
C TYR A 359 3.08 17.64 48.41
N VAL A 360 3.73 16.93 47.47
CA VAL A 360 4.92 17.40 46.75
C VAL A 360 4.60 17.51 45.26
N CYS A 361 4.84 18.69 44.68
CA CYS A 361 4.61 18.95 43.27
C CYS A 361 5.55 18.11 42.38
N ASN A 362 4.98 17.25 41.53
CA ASN A 362 5.75 16.41 40.60
C ASN A 362 6.49 17.16 39.48
N ARG A 363 6.36 18.49 39.39
CA ARG A 363 7.07 19.33 38.40
C ARG A 363 8.29 20.05 38.97
N CYS A 364 8.14 20.74 40.10
CA CYS A 364 9.22 21.53 40.71
C CYS A 364 9.69 21.02 42.06
N LYS A 365 9.05 19.96 42.59
CA LYS A 365 9.30 19.38 43.92
C LYS A 365 9.00 20.30 45.11
N GLY A 366 8.27 21.40 44.92
CA GLY A 366 7.76 22.26 46.01
C GLY A 366 6.52 21.69 46.71
N THR A 367 6.25 22.15 47.94
CA THR A 367 5.18 21.64 48.83
C THR A 367 4.05 22.64 49.11
N ASP A 368 4.15 23.86 48.58
CA ASP A 368 3.30 25.02 48.87
C ASP A 368 2.16 25.22 47.85
N HIS A 369 2.08 24.38 46.80
CA HIS A 369 1.09 24.50 45.73
C HIS A 369 0.72 23.15 45.13
N LEU A 370 -0.50 23.03 44.57
CA LEU A 370 -0.89 21.89 43.75
C LEU A 370 -0.19 21.95 42.38
N ILE A 371 0.04 20.81 41.72
CA ILE A 371 0.66 20.75 40.36
C ILE A 371 -0.03 21.65 39.32
N ARG A 372 -1.30 22.00 39.53
CA ARG A 372 -2.07 22.93 38.69
C ARG A 372 -1.60 24.37 38.85
N ASP A 373 -1.11 24.74 40.02
CA ASP A 373 -0.72 26.10 40.39
C ASP A 373 0.82 26.25 40.49
N CYS A 374 1.55 25.31 39.90
CA CYS A 374 3.01 25.30 39.95
C CYS A 374 3.64 26.49 39.22
N PRO A 375 4.53 27.27 39.85
CA PRO A 375 5.15 28.44 39.22
C PRO A 375 6.05 28.07 38.03
N LYS A 376 6.66 26.87 38.06
CA LYS A 376 7.45 26.33 36.93
C LYS A 376 6.60 25.67 35.84
N ARG A 377 5.26 25.77 35.91
CA ARG A 377 4.35 25.14 34.94
C ARG A 377 4.51 25.71 33.53
N PHE A 378 4.92 26.97 33.44
CA PHE A 378 5.04 27.76 32.22
C PHE A 378 6.49 28.15 31.87
N GLU A 379 7.50 27.47 32.45
CA GLU A 379 8.87 27.66 31.96
C GLU A 379 8.92 27.28 30.47
N THR A 380 9.25 28.28 29.65
CA THR A 380 9.37 28.17 28.21
C THR A 380 10.79 27.75 27.83
N GLY A 381 10.91 26.88 26.84
CA GLY A 381 12.18 26.58 26.19
C GLY A 381 12.66 27.76 25.34
N ASP A 382 13.83 27.60 24.73
CA ASP A 382 14.47 28.58 23.82
C ASP A 382 13.57 28.97 22.62
N THR A 383 12.66 28.09 22.21
CA THR A 383 11.72 28.33 21.09
C THR A 383 10.38 28.94 21.51
N GLY A 384 10.22 29.34 22.78
CA GLY A 384 8.95 29.83 23.33
C GLY A 384 7.90 28.73 23.59
N GLY A 385 8.20 27.48 23.20
CA GLY A 385 7.43 26.28 23.51
C GLY A 385 7.67 25.78 24.94
N LYS A 386 7.14 24.60 25.27
CA LYS A 386 7.26 24.06 26.64
C LYS A 386 8.69 23.53 26.88
N LYS A 387 9.34 23.93 27.99
CA LYS A 387 10.67 23.44 28.34
C LYS A 387 10.69 21.89 28.49
N PRO A 388 11.60 21.17 27.81
CA PRO A 388 11.77 19.73 27.97
C PRO A 388 12.21 19.33 29.37
N ARG A 389 12.09 18.04 29.70
CA ARG A 389 12.65 17.49 30.95
C ARG A 389 14.16 17.34 30.81
N GLU A 390 14.89 17.43 31.92
CA GLU A 390 16.33 17.16 31.97
C GLU A 390 16.63 15.76 31.38
N GLY A 391 17.60 15.71 30.45
CA GLY A 391 17.97 14.51 29.69
C GLY A 391 17.20 14.28 28.38
N TYR A 392 16.23 15.13 28.03
CA TYR A 392 15.59 15.09 26.72
C TYR A 392 16.51 15.68 25.63
N VAL A 393 16.64 14.99 24.50
CA VAL A 393 17.37 15.46 23.31
C VAL A 393 16.44 15.42 22.10
N CYS A 394 16.30 16.56 21.43
CA CYS A 394 15.46 16.72 20.25
C CYS A 394 15.99 15.85 19.09
N ARG A 395 15.15 14.95 18.60
CA ARG A 395 15.52 13.98 17.54
C ARG A 395 15.76 14.59 16.17
N ALA A 396 15.40 15.85 15.96
CA ALA A 396 15.55 16.53 14.67
C ALA A 396 16.82 17.40 14.58
N CYS A 397 17.32 17.92 15.71
CA CYS A 397 18.48 18.83 15.73
C CYS A 397 19.50 18.57 16.85
N GLY A 398 19.22 17.65 17.78
CA GLY A 398 20.11 17.35 18.90
C GLY A 398 20.08 18.33 20.08
N SER A 399 19.21 19.35 20.07
CA SER A 399 19.09 20.31 21.19
C SER A 399 18.40 19.71 22.41
N THR A 400 18.82 20.12 23.61
CA THR A 400 18.17 19.80 24.89
C THR A 400 17.08 20.80 25.30
N GLU A 401 16.99 21.93 24.60
CA GLU A 401 16.27 23.12 25.08
C GLU A 401 14.82 23.22 24.59
N HIS A 402 14.43 22.46 23.54
CA HIS A 402 13.07 22.41 23.01
C HIS A 402 12.61 21.00 22.64
N LEU A 403 11.28 20.80 22.60
CA LEU A 403 10.68 19.55 22.14
C LEU A 403 10.73 19.47 20.60
N VAL A 404 10.75 18.25 20.05
CA VAL A 404 10.79 18.02 18.60
C VAL A 404 9.63 18.66 17.84
N ASP A 405 8.49 18.85 18.50
CA ASP A 405 7.32 19.50 17.92
C ASP A 405 7.49 21.02 17.77
N ASP A 406 8.33 21.63 18.61
CA ASP A 406 8.66 23.06 18.61
C ASP A 406 10.04 23.33 17.96
N CYS A 407 10.65 22.29 17.38
CA CYS A 407 11.99 22.38 16.81
C CYS A 407 11.97 23.16 15.49
N PRO A 408 12.74 24.26 15.36
CA PRO A 408 12.80 25.04 14.14
C PRO A 408 13.31 24.20 12.96
N VAL A 409 14.18 23.21 13.22
CA VAL A 409 14.68 22.28 12.20
C VAL A 409 13.61 21.26 11.78
N ALA A 410 12.78 20.77 12.71
CA ALA A 410 11.68 19.85 12.38
C ALA A 410 10.53 20.57 11.63
N ASN A 411 10.41 21.89 11.83
CA ASN A 411 9.32 22.70 11.30
C ASN A 411 9.71 23.59 10.12
N ALA A 412 10.99 23.68 9.76
CA ALA A 412 11.48 24.38 8.55
C ALA A 412 10.91 23.69 7.29
N GLY A 413 9.80 24.23 6.77
CA GLY A 413 9.06 23.69 5.63
C GLY A 413 7.53 23.61 5.83
N ARG A 414 7.02 23.90 7.03
CA ARG A 414 5.57 24.08 7.24
C ARG A 414 5.19 25.54 7.04
N THR A 415 4.88 25.93 5.81
CA THR A 415 4.12 27.16 5.58
C THR A 415 2.73 27.02 6.20
N GLU A 416 2.50 27.83 7.23
CA GLU A 416 1.23 28.28 7.82
C GLU A 416 0.00 27.38 7.60
N ARG A 417 -0.20 26.40 8.50
CA ARG A 417 -1.53 25.88 8.81
C ARG A 417 -1.73 25.84 10.33
N PRO A 418 -2.88 26.30 10.84
CA PRO A 418 -3.12 26.36 12.28
C PRO A 418 -3.19 24.93 12.88
N PRO A 419 -2.87 24.77 14.17
CA PRO A 419 -2.67 23.47 14.79
C PRO A 419 -4.00 22.75 15.03
N GLN A 420 -4.49 22.02 14.04
CA GLN A 420 -5.50 20.99 14.29
C GLN A 420 -4.83 19.68 14.69
N GLY A 421 -4.98 19.34 15.98
CA GLY A 421 -4.58 18.06 16.54
C GLY A 421 -5.24 16.90 15.80
N ARG A 422 -4.54 16.32 14.84
CA ARG A 422 -4.86 15.02 14.27
C ARG A 422 -3.94 13.98 14.90
N ARG A 423 -4.56 13.01 15.58
CA ARG A 423 -3.92 11.74 15.92
C ARG A 423 -3.32 11.17 14.64
N ARG A 424 -1.99 11.12 14.55
CA ARG A 424 -1.27 10.50 13.43
C ARG A 424 -1.72 9.04 13.38
N GLY A 425 -2.34 8.65 12.27
CA GLY A 425 -2.50 7.24 11.92
C GLY A 425 -1.13 6.56 11.77
N PRO A 426 -1.11 5.22 11.63
CA PRO A 426 0.15 4.50 11.46
C PRO A 426 0.96 5.11 10.29
N PRO A 427 2.30 5.16 10.40
CA PRO A 427 3.15 5.77 9.38
C PRO A 427 2.87 5.15 8.00
N ARG A 428 2.69 6.00 6.99
CA ARG A 428 2.54 5.59 5.59
C ARG A 428 3.94 5.31 5.02
N GLU A 429 4.08 4.23 4.25
CA GLU A 429 5.28 3.95 3.45
C GLU A 429 5.46 5.03 2.38
N ILE A 430 6.71 5.42 2.10
CA ILE A 430 7.01 6.41 1.05
C ILE A 430 6.75 5.73 -0.29
N ALA A 431 5.88 6.33 -1.11
CA ALA A 431 5.60 5.81 -2.43
C ALA A 431 6.75 6.16 -3.42
N PRO A 432 6.92 5.42 -4.54
CA PRO A 432 7.98 5.70 -5.51
C PRO A 432 8.01 7.14 -6.05
N ASP A 433 6.88 7.84 -6.10
CA ASP A 433 6.76 9.25 -6.52
C ASP A 433 7.15 10.26 -5.41
N GLU A 434 7.17 9.83 -4.15
CA GLU A 434 7.65 10.60 -3.00
C GLU A 434 9.10 10.25 -2.61
N CYS A 435 9.63 9.16 -3.16
CA CYS A 435 10.95 8.62 -2.85
C CYS A 435 12.08 9.39 -3.54
N TRP A 436 13.10 9.79 -2.78
CA TRP A 436 14.26 10.56 -3.29
C TRP A 436 15.20 9.78 -4.20
N PHE A 437 15.06 8.45 -4.23
CA PHE A 437 15.94 7.53 -4.94
C PHE A 437 15.22 6.82 -6.11
N CYS A 438 13.90 6.93 -6.24
CA CYS A 438 13.21 6.30 -7.35
C CYS A 438 13.38 7.12 -8.64
N LEU A 439 13.88 6.51 -9.70
CA LEU A 439 14.03 7.15 -11.01
C LEU A 439 12.69 7.61 -11.62
N SER A 440 11.58 6.99 -11.18
CA SER A 440 10.21 7.38 -11.53
C SER A 440 9.76 8.68 -10.86
N ASN A 441 10.43 9.15 -9.80
CA ASN A 441 10.12 10.42 -9.16
C ASN A 441 10.64 11.58 -10.05
N PRO A 442 9.78 12.48 -10.54
CA PRO A 442 10.22 13.62 -11.36
C PRO A 442 11.18 14.57 -10.63
N ARG A 443 11.20 14.55 -9.29
CA ARG A 443 12.08 15.36 -8.44
C ARG A 443 13.43 14.69 -8.12
N VAL A 444 13.67 13.47 -8.62
CA VAL A 444 14.95 12.79 -8.43
C VAL A 444 16.08 13.64 -9.04
N THR A 445 17.22 13.70 -8.35
CA THR A 445 18.34 14.56 -8.74
C THR A 445 19.18 13.89 -9.84
N LYS A 446 18.68 13.92 -11.08
CA LYS A 446 19.21 13.14 -12.21
C LYS A 446 20.67 13.46 -12.56
N HIS A 447 21.15 14.67 -12.26
CA HIS A 447 22.52 15.08 -12.60
C HIS A 447 23.60 14.41 -11.73
N LEU A 448 23.23 13.80 -10.60
CA LEU A 448 24.16 13.04 -9.75
C LEU A 448 24.35 11.59 -10.21
N ILE A 449 23.55 11.11 -11.17
CA ILE A 449 23.61 9.73 -11.66
C ILE A 449 24.84 9.55 -12.57
N VAL A 450 25.66 8.56 -12.23
CA VAL A 450 26.93 8.26 -12.91
C VAL A 450 26.78 7.14 -13.93
N SER A 451 26.22 6.01 -13.49
CA SER A 451 26.04 4.79 -14.28
C SER A 451 24.66 4.18 -13.98
N ILE A 452 24.05 3.54 -14.97
CA ILE A 452 22.75 2.85 -14.84
C ILE A 452 22.93 1.47 -15.46
N GLY A 453 22.71 0.43 -14.65
CA GLY A 453 22.69 -0.95 -15.12
C GLY A 453 21.26 -1.47 -15.29
N SER A 454 21.11 -2.79 -15.33
CA SER A 454 19.81 -3.46 -15.50
C SER A 454 18.92 -3.37 -14.26
N GLU A 455 19.52 -3.52 -13.08
CA GLU A 455 18.82 -3.68 -11.81
C GLU A 455 19.19 -2.58 -10.80
N CYS A 456 20.37 -1.97 -10.94
CA CYS A 456 20.91 -0.96 -10.04
C CYS A 456 21.47 0.23 -10.81
N TYR A 457 21.49 1.39 -10.17
CA TYR A 457 22.20 2.56 -10.68
C TYR A 457 23.16 3.11 -9.63
N LEU A 458 24.21 3.76 -10.11
CA LEU A 458 25.25 4.39 -9.30
C LEU A 458 25.08 5.91 -9.33
N THR A 459 25.04 6.54 -8.16
CA THR A 459 24.84 7.99 -8.04
C THR A 459 25.69 8.58 -6.91
N LEU A 460 26.06 9.85 -7.02
CA LEU A 460 26.61 10.60 -5.89
C LEU A 460 25.46 10.99 -4.93
N PRO A 461 25.70 11.03 -3.60
CA PRO A 461 24.76 11.57 -2.65
C PRO A 461 24.83 13.11 -2.61
N LYS A 462 23.70 13.75 -2.27
CA LYS A 462 23.73 15.15 -1.84
C LYS A 462 24.52 15.27 -0.54
N GLY A 463 25.48 16.20 -0.51
CA GLY A 463 26.34 16.37 0.66
C GLY A 463 27.22 15.16 0.91
N GLN A 464 28.12 14.86 -0.02
CA GLN A 464 29.13 13.81 0.16
C GLN A 464 30.03 14.05 1.38
N ILE A 465 30.63 12.96 1.91
CA ILE A 465 31.49 13.03 3.09
C ILE A 465 32.82 13.69 2.72
N PRO A 466 33.56 13.21 1.70
CA PRO A 466 34.78 13.88 1.30
C PRO A 466 34.43 15.23 0.64
N PRO A 467 34.99 16.36 1.10
CA PRO A 467 34.80 17.64 0.44
C PRO A 467 35.43 17.62 -0.96
N THR A 468 34.88 18.44 -1.86
CA THR A 468 35.38 18.68 -3.22
C THR A 468 35.65 20.18 -3.46
N GLY A 469 36.16 20.54 -4.63
CA GLY A 469 36.49 21.93 -4.97
C GLY A 469 37.73 22.47 -4.23
N SER A 470 37.69 23.73 -3.82
CA SER A 470 38.79 24.47 -3.16
C SER A 470 39.16 23.96 -1.76
N HIS A 471 38.31 23.11 -1.17
CA HIS A 471 38.55 22.45 0.12
C HIS A 471 38.79 20.93 -0.05
N GLY A 472 38.93 20.44 -1.28
CA GLY A 472 38.96 19.02 -1.61
C GLY A 472 40.26 18.33 -1.20
N SER A 473 40.15 17.27 -0.40
CA SER A 473 41.27 16.41 0.03
C SER A 473 41.14 14.96 -0.46
N SER A 474 40.05 14.60 -1.14
CA SER A 474 39.86 13.25 -1.68
C SER A 474 40.79 13.01 -2.87
N SER A 475 41.49 11.89 -2.86
CA SER A 475 42.30 11.43 -4.00
C SER A 475 41.45 10.90 -5.15
N VAL A 476 40.16 10.62 -4.91
CA VAL A 476 39.21 10.12 -5.90
C VAL A 476 38.50 11.30 -6.58
N PRO A 477 38.53 11.40 -7.92
CA PRO A 477 37.86 12.48 -8.67
C PRO A 477 36.36 12.57 -8.35
N GLY A 478 35.86 13.79 -8.12
CA GLY A 478 34.47 14.03 -7.72
C GLY A 478 34.16 13.65 -6.27
N GLY A 479 35.18 13.44 -5.43
CA GLY A 479 35.07 13.13 -4.00
C GLY A 479 34.92 11.64 -3.71
N GLY A 480 34.17 10.94 -4.56
CA GLY A 480 34.11 9.47 -4.62
C GLY A 480 33.16 8.82 -3.62
N HIS A 481 32.41 9.57 -2.80
CA HIS A 481 31.30 8.97 -2.05
C HIS A 481 30.15 8.68 -3.01
N VAL A 482 29.75 7.41 -3.13
CA VAL A 482 28.67 6.99 -4.04
C VAL A 482 27.65 6.10 -3.35
N LEU A 483 26.47 6.03 -3.94
CA LEU A 483 25.38 5.15 -3.56
C LEU A 483 25.11 4.17 -4.71
N ILE A 484 25.02 2.88 -4.39
CA ILE A 484 24.46 1.86 -5.28
C ILE A 484 23.01 1.67 -4.86
N VAL A 485 22.08 1.91 -5.78
CA VAL A 485 20.65 1.93 -5.49
C VAL A 485 19.92 1.01 -6.48
N PRO A 486 19.09 0.06 -6.02
CA PRO A 486 18.21 -0.68 -6.91
C PRO A 486 17.27 0.24 -7.68
N ILE A 487 16.91 -0.12 -8.91
CA ILE A 487 15.96 0.66 -9.71
C ILE A 487 14.54 0.48 -9.14
N SER A 488 14.20 -0.74 -8.74
CA SER A 488 12.93 -1.10 -8.12
C SER A 488 12.90 -0.68 -6.65
N HIS A 489 11.78 -0.08 -6.23
CA HIS A 489 11.63 0.43 -4.87
C HIS A 489 11.44 -0.71 -3.85
N TYR A 490 12.52 -1.02 -3.13
CA TYR A 490 12.50 -1.93 -1.99
C TYR A 490 12.99 -1.24 -0.71
N PRO A 491 12.28 -1.34 0.42
CA PRO A 491 12.72 -0.73 1.68
C PRO A 491 14.03 -1.30 2.24
N THR A 492 14.25 -2.59 2.04
CA THR A 492 15.47 -3.28 2.46
C THR A 492 15.84 -4.36 1.46
N MET A 493 17.12 -4.77 1.43
CA MET A 493 17.56 -5.92 0.64
C MET A 493 16.80 -7.22 1.02
N ALA A 494 16.31 -7.34 2.26
CA ALA A 494 15.51 -8.48 2.72
C ALA A 494 14.04 -8.45 2.26
N SER A 495 13.55 -7.29 1.78
CA SER A 495 12.19 -7.15 1.21
C SER A 495 12.12 -7.48 -0.28
N VAL A 496 13.28 -7.70 -0.92
CA VAL A 496 13.36 -8.08 -2.33
C VAL A 496 12.87 -9.53 -2.47
N PRO A 497 11.95 -9.82 -3.40
CA PRO A 497 11.54 -11.20 -3.72
C PRO A 497 12.74 -12.08 -4.13
N SER A 498 12.74 -13.35 -3.72
CA SER A 498 13.91 -14.23 -3.89
C SER A 498 14.32 -14.51 -5.35
N ASP A 499 13.37 -14.41 -6.28
CA ASP A 499 13.56 -14.52 -7.73
C ASP A 499 14.21 -13.26 -8.34
N LEU A 500 14.03 -12.10 -7.71
CA LEU A 500 14.63 -10.81 -8.14
C LEU A 500 15.89 -10.46 -7.35
N ALA A 501 16.10 -11.06 -6.17
CA ALA A 501 17.23 -10.76 -5.30
C ALA A 501 18.59 -11.14 -5.92
N LEU A 502 18.66 -12.25 -6.65
CA LEU A 502 19.93 -12.73 -7.22
C LEU A 502 20.49 -11.77 -8.28
N PRO A 503 19.72 -11.30 -9.30
CA PRO A 503 20.19 -10.28 -10.23
C PRO A 503 20.65 -8.99 -9.57
N ILE A 504 19.86 -8.46 -8.62
CA ILE A 504 20.18 -7.21 -7.90
C ILE A 504 21.48 -7.36 -7.11
N VAL A 505 21.63 -8.44 -6.33
CA VAL A 505 22.84 -8.69 -5.54
C VAL A 505 24.07 -8.89 -6.44
N ALA A 506 23.93 -9.61 -7.55
CA ALA A 506 25.01 -9.80 -8.51
C ALA A 506 25.48 -8.47 -9.13
N GLU A 507 24.54 -7.57 -9.45
CA GLU A 507 24.86 -6.26 -9.99
C GLU A 507 25.51 -5.33 -8.96
N ILE A 508 25.02 -5.35 -7.70
CA ILE A 508 25.67 -4.66 -6.58
C ILE A 508 27.12 -5.11 -6.43
N GLU A 509 27.40 -6.42 -6.45
CA GLU A 509 28.77 -6.94 -6.31
C GLU A 509 29.67 -6.57 -7.51
N LYS A 510 29.12 -6.48 -8.73
CA LYS A 510 29.84 -5.95 -9.89
C LYS A 510 30.26 -4.49 -9.67
N TYR A 511 29.33 -3.64 -9.23
CA TYR A 511 29.66 -2.24 -8.89
C TYR A 511 30.69 -2.16 -7.77
N LYS A 512 30.56 -2.94 -6.69
CA LYS A 512 31.56 -2.98 -5.60
C LYS A 512 32.95 -3.35 -6.11
N SER A 513 33.06 -4.36 -6.98
CA SER A 513 34.32 -4.79 -7.57
C SER A 513 34.95 -3.71 -8.47
N ALA A 514 34.14 -3.05 -9.28
CA ALA A 514 34.57 -1.91 -10.10
C ALA A 514 35.05 -0.73 -9.25
N LEU A 515 34.33 -0.39 -8.18
CA LEU A 515 34.69 0.69 -7.26
C LEU A 515 35.97 0.38 -6.48
N ARG A 516 36.20 -0.88 -6.06
CA ARG A 516 37.48 -1.31 -5.48
C ARG A 516 38.64 -1.02 -6.43
N SER A 517 38.48 -1.35 -7.72
CA SER A 517 39.50 -1.12 -8.74
C SER A 517 39.75 0.36 -9.00
N LEU A 518 38.69 1.16 -9.09
CA LEU A 518 38.81 2.62 -9.22
C LEU A 518 39.53 3.22 -8.01
N TYR A 519 39.11 2.89 -6.78
CA TYR A 519 39.67 3.52 -5.59
C TYR A 519 41.13 3.12 -5.38
N ALA A 520 41.49 1.88 -5.69
CA ALA A 520 42.88 1.42 -5.66
C ALA A 520 43.77 2.23 -6.61
N ALA A 521 43.28 2.55 -7.82
CA ALA A 521 44.00 3.43 -8.77
C ALA A 521 44.22 4.85 -8.24
N HIS A 522 43.46 5.26 -7.22
CA HIS A 522 43.52 6.56 -6.56
C HIS A 522 44.06 6.47 -5.12
N GLY A 523 44.74 5.38 -4.73
CA GLY A 523 45.36 5.27 -3.40
C GLY A 523 44.37 5.19 -2.23
N ALA A 524 43.14 4.73 -2.51
CA ALA A 524 42.08 4.57 -1.53
C ALA A 524 41.48 3.15 -1.59
N VAL A 525 40.76 2.80 -0.53
CA VAL A 525 39.99 1.56 -0.39
C VAL A 525 38.54 1.90 -0.07
N PRO A 526 37.56 1.11 -0.54
CA PRO A 526 36.17 1.36 -0.23
C PRO A 526 35.82 0.82 1.17
N VAL A 527 35.12 1.63 1.95
CA VAL A 527 34.30 1.14 3.06
C VAL A 527 32.84 1.19 2.62
N ILE A 528 32.16 0.06 2.73
CA ILE A 528 30.84 -0.15 2.14
C ILE A 528 29.87 -0.45 3.27
N PHE A 529 28.75 0.26 3.38
CA PHE A 529 27.78 -0.03 4.43
C PHE A 529 26.34 0.10 3.97
N GLU A 530 25.47 -0.64 4.64
CA GLU A 530 24.03 -0.61 4.43
C GLU A 530 23.29 -0.70 5.77
N VAL A 531 22.13 -0.06 5.83
CA VAL A 531 21.21 -0.17 6.97
C VAL A 531 19.92 -0.80 6.47
N SER A 532 19.67 -2.05 6.86
CA SER A 532 18.41 -2.73 6.62
C SER A 532 17.46 -2.43 7.77
N ARG A 533 16.48 -1.56 7.52
CA ARG A 533 15.44 -1.25 8.51
C ARG A 533 14.07 -1.16 7.87
N LEU A 534 13.23 -2.16 8.15
CA LEU A 534 11.79 -2.13 7.95
C LEU A 534 11.18 -1.11 8.93
N SER A 535 11.09 0.14 8.50
CA SER A 535 10.36 1.18 9.23
C SER A 535 9.03 1.47 8.54
N GLY A 536 7.98 1.80 9.29
CA GLY A 536 6.69 2.19 8.71
C GLY A 536 6.73 3.47 7.86
N LYS A 537 7.86 4.18 7.80
CA LYS A 537 8.09 5.31 6.89
C LYS A 537 8.91 4.92 5.65
N GLY A 538 9.00 3.62 5.34
CA GLY A 538 9.69 2.98 4.19
C GLY A 538 10.67 3.88 3.42
N GLY A 539 11.98 3.71 3.62
CA GLY A 539 12.98 4.32 2.73
C GLY A 539 13.16 3.48 1.45
N HIS A 540 14.11 3.85 0.59
CA HIS A 540 14.60 3.00 -0.48
C HIS A 540 15.97 2.48 -0.07
N THR A 541 16.15 1.16 -0.11
CA THR A 541 17.42 0.52 0.18
C THR A 541 18.53 1.08 -0.72
N HIS A 542 19.68 1.35 -0.12
CA HIS A 542 20.87 1.80 -0.83
C HIS A 542 22.11 1.26 -0.11
N VAL A 543 23.16 0.99 -0.86
CA VAL A 543 24.49 0.68 -0.34
C VAL A 543 25.35 1.92 -0.49
N GLN A 544 25.93 2.42 0.60
CA GLN A 544 26.85 3.55 0.55
C GLN A 544 28.28 3.04 0.42
N VAL A 545 29.08 3.69 -0.43
CA VAL A 545 30.48 3.36 -0.67
C VAL A 545 31.31 4.63 -0.51
N VAL A 546 32.17 4.65 0.50
CA VAL A 546 33.00 5.81 0.85
C VAL A 546 34.47 5.46 0.62
N PRO A 547 35.23 6.29 -0.10
CA PRO A 547 36.65 6.09 -0.28
C PRO A 547 37.39 6.48 1.00
N VAL A 548 38.22 5.58 1.50
CA VAL A 548 39.10 5.80 2.65
C VAL A 548 40.55 5.70 2.16
N PRO A 549 41.41 6.70 2.42
CA PRO A 549 42.83 6.61 2.07
C PRO A 549 43.49 5.36 2.66
N ASN A 550 44.40 4.73 1.92
CA ASN A 550 45.06 3.49 2.37
C ASN A 550 45.71 3.61 3.76
N ALA A 551 46.23 4.81 4.10
CA ALA A 551 46.83 5.09 5.42
C ALA A 551 45.85 4.98 6.61
N LEU A 552 44.54 4.98 6.35
CA LEU A 552 43.50 4.87 7.37
C LEU A 552 42.78 3.51 7.34
N ALA A 553 43.10 2.62 6.38
CA ALA A 553 42.42 1.35 6.18
C ALA A 553 42.42 0.47 7.43
N ASP A 554 43.58 0.35 8.09
CA ASP A 554 43.77 -0.47 9.29
C ASP A 554 43.01 0.07 10.52
N LYS A 555 42.56 1.32 10.49
CA LYS A 555 41.84 1.97 11.60
C LYS A 555 40.32 1.84 11.48
N VAL A 556 39.82 1.35 10.35
CA VAL A 556 38.37 1.31 10.07
C VAL A 556 37.64 0.41 11.07
N GLU A 557 38.12 -0.82 11.27
CA GLU A 557 37.48 -1.79 12.16
C GLU A 557 37.42 -1.28 13.61
N ASP A 558 38.55 -0.82 14.14
CA ASP A 558 38.63 -0.29 15.50
C ASP A 558 37.71 0.92 15.70
N MET A 559 37.64 1.83 14.71
CA MET A 559 36.75 2.98 14.77
C MET A 559 35.27 2.57 14.84
N PHE A 560 34.85 1.58 14.04
CA PHE A 560 33.49 1.05 14.10
C PHE A 560 33.18 0.40 15.45
N LYS A 561 34.13 -0.35 16.03
CA LYS A 561 33.96 -0.98 17.35
C LYS A 561 33.87 0.06 18.46
N THR A 562 34.83 0.99 18.54
CA THR A 562 34.89 2.00 19.60
C THR A 562 33.67 2.93 19.58
N GLU A 563 33.29 3.44 18.39
CA GLU A 563 32.11 4.30 18.27
C GLU A 563 30.81 3.50 18.45
N GLY A 564 30.81 2.23 18.03
CA GLY A 564 29.72 1.30 18.26
C GLY A 564 29.46 1.10 19.75
N GLU A 565 30.48 0.75 20.52
CA GLU A 565 30.40 0.55 21.98
C GLU A 565 29.87 1.80 22.69
N ARG A 566 30.37 2.99 22.30
CA ARG A 566 29.90 4.29 22.84
C ARG A 566 28.40 4.50 22.62
N MET A 567 27.85 3.96 21.53
CA MET A 567 26.45 4.05 21.15
C MET A 567 25.61 2.80 21.50
N GLY A 568 26.21 1.80 22.14
CA GLY A 568 25.56 0.52 22.48
C GLY A 568 25.29 -0.38 21.27
N ILE A 569 26.11 -0.28 20.22
CA ILE A 569 26.09 -1.09 19.01
C ILE A 569 27.20 -2.14 19.11
N PHE A 570 26.83 -3.41 19.15
CA PHE A 570 27.75 -4.54 19.28
C PHE A 570 27.67 -5.45 18.06
N PHE A 571 28.81 -5.79 17.47
CA PHE A 571 28.85 -6.60 16.25
C PHE A 571 28.82 -8.10 16.58
N GLU A 572 28.16 -8.87 15.72
CA GLU A 572 28.00 -10.32 15.86
C GLU A 572 29.33 -11.04 15.61
N GLU A 573 29.59 -12.12 16.38
CA GLU A 573 30.80 -12.94 16.26
C GLU A 573 30.87 -13.69 14.92
N SER A 574 29.71 -14.06 14.37
CA SER A 574 29.54 -14.72 13.07
C SER A 574 28.66 -13.88 12.13
N PRO A 575 29.24 -12.87 11.44
CA PRO A 575 28.48 -11.95 10.60
C PRO A 575 27.73 -12.61 9.44
N SER A 576 28.32 -13.65 8.82
CA SER A 576 27.74 -14.34 7.66
C SER A 576 26.47 -15.11 8.02
N GLU A 577 26.52 -15.91 9.09
CA GLU A 577 25.37 -16.67 9.59
C GLU A 577 24.25 -15.73 10.08
N ALA A 578 24.63 -14.66 10.79
CA ALA A 578 23.69 -13.65 11.25
C ALA A 578 23.01 -12.91 10.07
N LEU A 579 23.72 -12.68 8.97
CA LEU A 579 23.15 -12.08 7.76
C LEU A 579 22.18 -13.03 7.04
N GLU A 580 22.50 -14.32 6.95
CA GLU A 580 21.62 -15.35 6.38
C GLU A 580 20.35 -15.53 7.23
N SER A 581 20.51 -15.56 8.56
CA SER A 581 19.40 -15.54 9.50
C SER A 581 18.53 -14.32 9.26
N ALA A 582 19.11 -13.11 9.25
CA ALA A 582 18.37 -11.87 9.08
C ALA A 582 17.63 -11.77 7.73
N ARG A 583 18.18 -12.35 6.66
CA ARG A 583 17.49 -12.45 5.35
C ARG A 583 16.28 -13.38 5.43
N SER A 584 16.40 -14.49 6.15
CA SER A 584 15.34 -15.50 6.28
C SER A 584 14.22 -15.05 7.23
N SER A 585 14.58 -14.37 8.32
CA SER A 585 13.67 -13.87 9.37
C SER A 585 13.17 -12.45 9.11
N GLN A 586 13.64 -11.79 8.05
CA GLN A 586 13.41 -10.36 7.75
C GLN A 586 13.79 -9.44 8.92
N GLU A 587 14.86 -9.78 9.64
CA GLU A 587 15.37 -8.94 10.72
C GLU A 587 16.09 -7.70 10.20
N ASN A 588 16.03 -6.65 11.01
CA ASN A 588 16.72 -5.39 10.74
C ASN A 588 18.20 -5.53 11.13
N TYR A 589 19.11 -4.96 10.34
CA TYR A 589 20.54 -5.02 10.60
C TYR A 589 21.29 -3.78 10.10
N PHE A 590 22.47 -3.55 10.66
CA PHE A 590 23.51 -2.70 10.08
C PHE A 590 24.66 -3.60 9.61
N ARG A 591 25.15 -3.37 8.40
CA ARG A 591 26.29 -4.10 7.83
C ARG A 591 27.33 -3.12 7.33
N VAL A 592 28.60 -3.45 7.56
CA VAL A 592 29.75 -2.79 6.93
C VAL A 592 30.72 -3.84 6.38
N ASP A 593 31.11 -3.70 5.11
CA ASP A 593 32.22 -4.43 4.52
C ASP A 593 33.51 -3.61 4.73
N LEU A 594 34.52 -4.25 5.32
CA LEU A 594 35.82 -3.68 5.65
C LEU A 594 36.77 -3.67 4.43
N PRO A 595 37.83 -2.84 4.45
CA PRO A 595 38.79 -2.77 3.35
C PRO A 595 39.48 -4.10 3.00
N ASP A 596 39.64 -4.99 3.98
CA ASP A 596 40.29 -6.31 3.83
C ASP A 596 39.34 -7.40 3.31
N GLY A 597 38.08 -7.05 3.02
CA GLY A 597 37.06 -7.97 2.52
C GLY A 597 36.28 -8.71 3.60
N ARG A 598 36.62 -8.55 4.88
CA ARG A 598 35.76 -9.01 5.98
C ARG A 598 34.51 -8.14 6.07
N MET A 599 33.51 -8.61 6.81
CA MET A 599 32.33 -7.82 7.13
C MET A 599 32.05 -7.83 8.63
N MET A 600 31.38 -6.79 9.09
CA MET A 600 30.82 -6.71 10.43
C MET A 600 29.32 -6.49 10.33
N LEU A 601 28.55 -7.18 11.17
CA LEU A 601 27.09 -7.10 11.21
C LEU A 601 26.62 -6.79 12.62
N HIS A 602 25.62 -5.92 12.75
CA HIS A 602 24.90 -5.68 14.00
C HIS A 602 23.41 -5.91 13.78
N LEU A 603 22.81 -6.83 14.54
CA LEU A 603 21.36 -7.08 14.50
C LEU A 603 20.60 -6.03 15.31
N LEU A 604 19.61 -5.42 14.68
CA LEU A 604 18.73 -4.41 15.28
C LEU A 604 17.55 -5.12 15.96
N ARG A 605 17.84 -5.82 17.07
CA ARG A 605 16.87 -6.67 17.81
C ARG A 605 15.72 -5.86 18.39
N GLN A 606 14.52 -6.44 18.45
CA GLN A 606 13.36 -5.79 19.07
C GLN A 606 13.62 -5.51 20.56
N GLY A 607 13.42 -4.26 20.99
CA GLY A 607 13.66 -3.82 22.36
C GLY A 607 15.06 -3.24 22.63
N SER A 608 15.96 -3.24 21.64
CA SER A 608 17.24 -2.54 21.75
C SER A 608 17.07 -1.01 21.70
N ALA A 609 18.12 -0.29 22.10
CA ALA A 609 18.16 1.17 21.97
C ALA A 609 17.91 1.59 20.49
N PRO A 610 17.26 2.73 20.25
CA PRO A 610 16.97 3.17 18.88
C PRO A 610 18.26 3.40 18.08
N PHE A 611 18.41 2.67 16.98
CA PHE A 611 19.59 2.81 16.12
C PHE A 611 19.59 4.11 15.31
N ASN A 612 20.76 4.77 15.26
CA ASN A 612 21.00 5.96 14.46
C ASN A 612 21.31 5.58 13.00
N LEU A 613 20.44 5.96 12.06
CA LEU A 613 20.64 5.67 10.62
C LEU A 613 21.89 6.35 10.02
N GLN A 614 22.42 7.38 10.68
CA GLN A 614 23.65 8.07 10.27
C GLN A 614 24.91 7.45 10.91
N PHE A 615 24.82 6.33 11.61
CA PHE A 615 25.96 5.71 12.30
C PHE A 615 27.15 5.47 11.36
N GLY A 616 26.96 4.74 10.26
CA GLY A 616 28.05 4.47 9.30
C GLY A 616 28.68 5.74 8.72
N ARG A 617 27.85 6.73 8.37
CA ARG A 617 28.31 8.05 7.92
C ARG A 617 29.12 8.76 9.01
N GLY A 618 28.65 8.75 10.25
CA GLY A 618 29.30 9.47 11.35
C GLY A 618 30.65 8.90 11.74
N VAL A 619 30.76 7.57 11.77
CA VAL A 619 32.03 6.85 11.96
C VAL A 619 33.03 7.27 10.89
N LEU A 620 32.63 7.25 9.62
CA LEU A 620 33.53 7.56 8.50
C LEU A 620 33.85 9.05 8.39
N ALA A 621 32.89 9.94 8.66
CA ALA A 621 33.12 11.38 8.74
C ALA A 621 34.17 11.71 9.81
N THR A 622 34.10 11.05 10.97
CA THR A 622 35.07 11.22 12.05
C THR A 622 36.44 10.65 11.66
N LEU A 623 36.47 9.43 11.09
CA LEU A 623 37.71 8.78 10.64
C LEU A 623 38.46 9.61 9.59
N LEU A 624 37.73 10.23 8.65
CA LEU A 624 38.29 11.04 7.58
C LEU A 624 38.65 12.47 8.04
N GLY A 625 38.35 12.85 9.28
CA GLY A 625 38.68 14.17 9.84
C GLY A 625 37.66 15.27 9.56
N TRP A 626 36.41 14.93 9.23
CA TRP A 626 35.33 15.85 8.88
C TRP A 626 34.05 15.63 9.73
N PRO A 627 34.12 15.68 11.07
CA PRO A 627 32.98 15.39 11.95
C PRO A 627 31.78 16.34 11.76
N GLU A 628 32.00 17.55 11.26
CA GLU A 628 30.93 18.50 10.91
C GLU A 628 30.09 18.04 9.73
N ARG A 629 30.60 17.11 8.90
CA ARG A 629 29.92 16.55 7.73
C ARG A 629 29.03 15.35 8.06
N VAL A 630 28.82 15.03 9.33
CA VAL A 630 27.84 14.00 9.75
C VAL A 630 26.43 14.37 9.25
N ASP A 631 26.04 15.64 9.32
CA ASP A 631 24.78 16.12 8.74
C ASP A 631 24.95 16.45 7.26
N TRP A 632 24.42 15.58 6.39
CA TRP A 632 24.47 15.76 4.95
C TRP A 632 23.73 17.02 4.47
N LYS A 633 22.72 17.51 5.22
CA LYS A 633 21.98 18.73 4.85
C LYS A 633 22.81 19.99 5.03
N ALA A 634 23.69 20.00 6.03
CA ALA A 634 24.67 21.06 6.24
C ALA A 634 25.79 21.05 5.18
N CYS A 635 25.89 19.98 4.39
CA CYS A 635 26.89 19.80 3.34
C CYS A 635 26.35 20.11 1.93
N SER A 636 25.24 20.82 1.79
CA SER A 636 24.64 21.12 0.48
C SER A 636 25.59 21.93 -0.39
N GLN A 637 25.77 21.50 -1.64
CA GLN A 637 26.53 22.21 -2.66
C GLN A 637 25.59 22.83 -3.69
N THR A 638 26.09 23.76 -4.50
CA THR A 638 25.34 24.27 -5.65
C THR A 638 25.14 23.18 -6.70
N GLU A 639 24.12 23.30 -7.55
CA GLU A 639 23.87 22.31 -8.61
C GLU A 639 25.04 22.24 -9.59
N GLU A 640 25.72 23.36 -9.82
CA GLU A 640 26.91 23.47 -10.67
C GLU A 640 28.09 22.66 -10.11
N GLU A 641 28.36 22.78 -8.80
CA GLU A 641 29.38 22.00 -8.11
C GLU A 641 29.04 20.51 -8.11
N GLU A 642 27.79 20.15 -7.83
CA GLU A 642 27.29 18.77 -7.89
C GLU A 642 27.47 18.16 -9.29
N ARG A 643 27.16 18.93 -10.35
CA ARG A 643 27.37 18.51 -11.74
C ARG A 643 28.85 18.33 -12.06
N ALA A 644 29.71 19.23 -11.58
CA ALA A 644 31.15 19.13 -11.79
C ALA A 644 31.72 17.86 -11.12
N ASP A 645 31.30 17.58 -9.89
CA ASP A 645 31.70 16.37 -9.16
C ASP A 645 31.21 15.10 -9.85
N ALA A 646 29.93 15.06 -10.24
CA ALA A 646 29.37 13.91 -10.94
C ALA A 646 30.07 13.66 -12.30
N GLN A 647 30.40 14.73 -13.04
CA GLN A 647 31.14 14.61 -14.30
C GLN A 647 32.57 14.14 -14.10
N ALA A 648 33.27 14.67 -13.08
CA ALA A 648 34.63 14.26 -12.74
C ALA A 648 34.68 12.78 -12.34
N PHE A 649 33.75 12.34 -11.49
CA PHE A 649 33.64 10.94 -11.10
C PHE A 649 33.27 10.06 -12.29
N LYS A 650 32.29 10.45 -13.12
CA LYS A 650 31.87 9.69 -14.31
C LYS A 650 33.01 9.51 -15.31
N LYS A 651 33.85 10.53 -15.49
CA LYS A 651 35.05 10.44 -16.34
C LYS A 651 36.04 9.43 -15.78
N ALA A 652 36.31 9.47 -14.47
CA ALA A 652 37.23 8.54 -13.81
C ALA A 652 36.71 7.09 -13.79
N PHE A 653 35.40 6.91 -13.56
CA PHE A 653 34.76 5.60 -13.50
C PHE A 653 34.57 4.93 -14.87
N THR A 654 34.65 5.69 -15.97
CA THR A 654 34.34 5.18 -17.33
C THR A 654 35.11 3.90 -17.71
N SER A 655 36.39 3.78 -17.36
CA SER A 655 37.20 2.58 -17.67
C SER A 655 36.95 1.40 -16.74
N PHE A 656 36.22 1.61 -15.65
CA PHE A 656 35.92 0.61 -14.62
C PHE A 656 34.44 0.21 -14.61
N ASP A 657 33.58 0.99 -15.28
CA ASP A 657 32.13 0.84 -15.27
C ASP A 657 31.70 -0.52 -15.84
N PRO A 658 31.14 -1.43 -15.01
CA PRO A 658 30.79 -2.77 -15.45
C PRO A 658 29.50 -2.83 -16.28
N MET A 659 28.80 -1.70 -16.44
CA MET A 659 27.53 -1.58 -17.17
C MET A 659 27.67 -0.91 -18.54
N ARG A 660 28.89 -0.63 -18.98
CA ARG A 660 29.19 -0.07 -20.31
C ARG A 660 29.48 -1.12 -21.36
#